data_AF-A0A917UQF6-F1
#
_entry.id   AF-A0A917UQF6-F1
#
_cell.length_a   1.000
_cell.length_b   1.000
_cell.length_c   1.000
_cell.angle_alpha   90.00
_cell.angle_beta   90.00
_cell.angle_gamma   90.00
#
_symmetry.space_group_name_H-M   'P 1'
#
loop_
_entity.id
_entity.type
_entity.pdbx_description
1 polymer ?
#
loop_
_entity_poly.entity_id
_entity_poly.type
_entity_poly.pdbx_seq_one_letter_code
_entity_poly.pdbx_strand_id
1 'polypeptide(L)'
;MERIGDKLLSWASVLDPEARDQALATASLDIVHPYVALMPDAHPGLGATVGSVIPTVGAVIPAAVGLDIGCGMIAVRTQLGAVDLPADLRELRELRELRESIERAVPLSAGHYNDVITPSAEARVHELEALAADAGFDPSDPTRNWRLQLGSLGSGNHFIEVSLDEHDRVWLFLHTGSRGVGKNIADRHIRIARNEATARRLDLPSRDLAWLVEGTAAFDAYLAQMRWAQRFALLNREEIMDRVVTQVGRWADTGIVEEERINCHHNFTRRERHFGEDVWLTRKGAIDAGSGVPGLIPGSMGARSYVVVGKGNALALNSAPHGAGRVYSRTAARRTFTVEQLREAMAGIEYRDTAAFLDEIPQAYKPIDRVMADSVDLVEIRHTLRQVVNVKAGNGRIHDARSGEICWNVGRSRAVSVGAQRARSGGHAAHQRKRPTGRHDRHVSASPFMKPEPEPGGDVPPLRTDLSDGALIERARRGDRAAYGELWQRHAASARTVARSYSSLDPDDLVAESFTKIYDSILAGGGPTSAFRPYLFTTLRNTAASWGRGRRETNLETLESFEDPASSDAATLDALDRSTTAQAFRSLPTRWQEVLWYSEVEGMGPQQIAPLVGMSANATAALAYRAREGLRQAWIRAHLRNAEAEPECRWTIDRLGGYTRGKLRARDTAKVEAHLDDCARCTIVAAEAREVGSRLALVLLPLSAGVGGATAYSAWLSQGAPAVDVAMGATGLPAVLAGVPEVAGGAGGGATGGGATGGGATGGGATGGGAAGGTATGGSATGSTAAGSGTAGSSLGISGIAVGAGVGTLVVAAAALAVFIAVPNLNAANEAPPAVVAEPAIDAAPAPVPAPIPAPIAPPAVPDASVDVDIPVEPVAPGPPAPPPVQPVPAPPPVPVDDGLPAPSFSADTAGGLVDPLLTGTARAGASLVVTADDDRTWTTTADAAGAWSLVANDLPAGTTMLTATQADATGEVSPVAEPVAVDLVTPALALRRSGHLVWHATFTGVPGASVEVLLGDSSLAIVELDDSGSAKAVALTGDDELADALVRYTAGGRTGPTAGAVVEPG
;
A
#
# COMPACT_ATOMS: atom_id res chain seq x y z
N MET A 1 -8.88 -22.26 -10.94
CA MET A 1 -8.27 -21.37 -11.95
C MET A 1 -9.33 -20.88 -12.92
N GLU A 2 -9.43 -19.57 -13.12
CA GLU A 2 -10.25 -18.85 -14.11
C GLU A 2 -9.33 -18.29 -15.22
N ARG A 3 -9.77 -18.30 -16.47
CA ARG A 3 -9.12 -17.58 -17.57
C ARG A 3 -9.83 -16.25 -17.80
N ILE A 4 -9.16 -15.15 -17.47
CA ILE A 4 -9.72 -13.79 -17.53
C ILE A 4 -9.28 -13.12 -18.85
N GLY A 5 -9.75 -13.69 -19.97
CA GLY A 5 -9.30 -13.31 -21.32
C GLY A 5 -7.99 -14.01 -21.75
N ASP A 6 -7.38 -13.52 -22.82
CA ASP A 6 -6.33 -14.26 -23.52
C ASP A 6 -5.00 -14.34 -22.74
N LYS A 7 -4.57 -13.20 -22.20
CA LYS A 7 -3.26 -13.02 -21.53
C LYS A 7 -3.34 -12.97 -19.99
N LEU A 8 -4.40 -13.46 -19.35
CA LEU A 8 -4.53 -13.45 -17.88
C LEU A 8 -5.19 -14.73 -17.34
N LEU A 9 -4.51 -15.40 -16.40
CA LEU A 9 -5.05 -16.50 -15.59
C LEU A 9 -5.14 -16.10 -14.12
N SER A 10 -6.14 -16.60 -13.40
CA SER A 10 -6.31 -16.35 -11.96
C SER A 10 -6.59 -17.64 -11.19
N TRP A 11 -5.94 -17.82 -10.04
CA TRP A 11 -6.30 -18.85 -9.06
C TRP A 11 -7.16 -18.29 -7.92
N ALA A 12 -7.29 -16.96 -7.77
CA ALA A 12 -8.07 -16.35 -6.71
C ALA A 12 -9.59 -16.52 -6.93
N SER A 13 -10.26 -17.28 -6.05
CA SER A 13 -11.73 -17.29 -5.97
C SER A 13 -12.32 -16.01 -5.38
N VAL A 14 -11.52 -15.26 -4.62
CA VAL A 14 -11.84 -13.92 -4.11
C VAL A 14 -10.87 -12.94 -4.75
N LEU A 15 -11.27 -12.29 -5.84
CA LEU A 15 -10.47 -11.29 -6.55
C LEU A 15 -11.16 -9.91 -6.51
N ASP A 16 -10.40 -8.90 -6.09
CA ASP A 16 -10.85 -7.51 -6.06
C ASP A 16 -10.93 -6.91 -7.49
N PRO A 17 -11.93 -6.05 -7.81
CA PRO A 17 -12.05 -5.45 -9.14
C PRO A 17 -10.85 -4.57 -9.56
N GLU A 18 -10.29 -3.75 -8.66
CA GLU A 18 -9.09 -2.95 -8.98
C GLU A 18 -7.88 -3.88 -9.19
N ALA A 19 -7.79 -4.98 -8.43
CA ALA A 19 -6.75 -5.99 -8.63
C ALA A 19 -6.84 -6.69 -9.99
N ARG A 20 -8.07 -6.97 -10.46
CA ARG A 20 -8.38 -7.53 -11.78
C ARG A 20 -8.02 -6.55 -12.90
N ASP A 21 -8.41 -5.29 -12.76
CA ASP A 21 -8.16 -4.25 -13.77
C ASP A 21 -6.66 -3.89 -13.88
N GLN A 22 -5.95 -3.78 -12.75
CA GLN A 22 -4.49 -3.65 -12.73
C GLN A 22 -3.80 -4.83 -13.43
N ALA A 23 -4.33 -6.05 -13.28
CA ALA A 23 -3.78 -7.24 -13.90
C ALA A 23 -4.08 -7.31 -15.41
N LEU A 24 -5.28 -6.93 -15.85
CA LEU A 24 -5.65 -6.80 -17.26
C LEU A 24 -4.81 -5.74 -17.97
N ALA A 25 -4.63 -4.58 -17.34
CA ALA A 25 -3.74 -3.52 -17.81
C ALA A 25 -2.29 -4.00 -17.98
N THR A 26 -1.80 -4.85 -17.06
CA THR A 26 -0.47 -5.47 -17.16
C THR A 26 -0.41 -6.53 -18.27
N ALA A 27 -1.44 -7.36 -18.39
CA ALA A 27 -1.55 -8.43 -19.39
C ALA A 27 -1.66 -7.90 -20.83
N SER A 28 -2.20 -6.70 -21.02
CA SER A 28 -2.36 -6.06 -22.33
C SER A 28 -1.05 -5.62 -23.00
N LEU A 29 0.08 -5.68 -22.29
CA LEU A 29 1.38 -5.27 -22.83
C LEU A 29 1.92 -6.30 -23.84
N ASP A 30 2.45 -5.81 -24.98
CA ASP A 30 3.05 -6.67 -26.02
C ASP A 30 4.20 -7.53 -25.48
N ILE A 31 5.01 -6.96 -24.57
CA ILE A 31 6.16 -7.63 -23.95
C ILE A 31 5.81 -8.81 -23.04
N VAL A 32 4.53 -8.98 -22.66
CA VAL A 32 4.10 -10.10 -21.81
C VAL A 32 3.91 -11.37 -22.63
N HIS A 33 4.61 -12.44 -22.28
CA HIS A 33 4.47 -13.77 -22.88
C HIS A 33 4.70 -14.88 -21.84
N PRO A 34 3.85 -15.92 -21.76
CA PRO A 34 2.62 -16.09 -22.52
C PRO A 34 1.46 -15.21 -22.00
N TYR A 35 1.39 -15.00 -20.69
CA TYR A 35 0.30 -14.35 -19.98
C TYR A 35 0.74 -13.97 -18.56
N VAL A 36 -0.03 -13.12 -17.87
CA VAL A 36 0.08 -12.90 -16.41
C VAL A 36 -0.67 -14.01 -15.68
N ALA A 37 -0.14 -14.48 -14.55
CA ALA A 37 -0.84 -15.36 -13.62
C ALA A 37 -1.06 -14.67 -12.26
N LEU A 38 -2.29 -14.68 -11.76
CA LEU A 38 -2.65 -14.21 -10.42
C LEU A 38 -2.76 -15.39 -9.45
N MET A 39 -2.03 -15.28 -8.34
CA MET A 39 -2.09 -16.21 -7.22
C MET A 39 -3.34 -15.91 -6.34
N PRO A 40 -3.80 -16.83 -5.48
CA PRO A 40 -5.05 -16.65 -4.73
C PRO A 40 -5.07 -15.46 -3.77
N ASP A 41 -3.91 -14.95 -3.36
CA ASP A 41 -3.73 -13.79 -2.50
C ASP A 41 -3.81 -12.44 -3.24
N ALA A 42 -4.15 -12.46 -4.55
CA ALA A 42 -4.10 -11.28 -5.40
C ALA A 42 -4.97 -10.10 -4.93
N HIS A 43 -4.38 -8.90 -4.84
CA HIS A 43 -5.03 -7.69 -4.33
C HIS A 43 -4.38 -6.41 -4.90
N PRO A 44 -5.04 -5.23 -4.81
CA PRO A 44 -4.55 -4.00 -5.45
C PRO A 44 -3.18 -3.59 -4.95
N GLY A 45 -2.27 -3.27 -5.88
CA GLY A 45 -0.89 -2.92 -5.57
C GLY A 45 -0.50 -1.53 -6.05
N LEU A 46 0.63 -1.03 -5.55
CA LEU A 46 1.24 0.17 -6.13
C LEU A 46 1.83 -0.20 -7.50
N GLY A 47 1.23 0.32 -8.56
CA GLY A 47 1.70 0.23 -9.95
C GLY A 47 1.38 -1.05 -10.72
N ALA A 48 1.20 -2.16 -10.00
CA ALA A 48 0.73 -3.46 -10.51
C ALA A 48 0.22 -4.31 -9.34
N THR A 49 -0.72 -5.22 -9.60
CA THR A 49 -1.37 -6.12 -8.64
C THR A 49 -0.36 -6.87 -7.77
N VAL A 50 -0.58 -6.96 -6.46
CA VAL A 50 0.19 -7.88 -5.59
C VAL A 50 -0.46 -9.26 -5.69
N GLY A 51 0.32 -10.35 -5.59
CA GLY A 51 -0.11 -11.70 -5.95
C GLY A 51 0.02 -11.98 -7.45
N SER A 52 0.87 -11.24 -8.17
CA SER A 52 1.03 -11.35 -9.63
C SER A 52 2.35 -11.97 -10.04
N VAL A 53 2.30 -12.80 -11.08
CA VAL A 53 3.44 -13.37 -11.77
C VAL A 53 3.40 -12.88 -13.22
N ILE A 54 4.40 -12.07 -13.59
CA ILE A 54 4.44 -11.27 -14.82
C ILE A 54 5.71 -11.65 -15.61
N PRO A 55 5.62 -12.50 -16.64
CA PRO A 55 6.73 -12.82 -17.52
C PRO A 55 6.88 -11.77 -18.62
N THR A 56 8.07 -11.19 -18.80
CA THR A 56 8.34 -10.21 -19.86
C THR A 56 9.54 -10.59 -20.74
N VAL A 57 9.37 -10.54 -22.07
CA VAL A 57 10.41 -10.82 -23.06
C VAL A 57 11.24 -9.56 -23.31
N GLY A 58 12.57 -9.67 -23.22
CA GLY A 58 13.52 -8.58 -23.52
C GLY A 58 13.33 -7.30 -22.69
N ALA A 59 12.62 -7.37 -21.56
CA ALA A 59 12.19 -6.22 -20.79
C ALA A 59 11.94 -6.58 -19.32
N VAL A 60 12.02 -5.58 -18.43
CA VAL A 60 11.65 -5.69 -17.01
C VAL A 60 10.96 -4.41 -16.55
N ILE A 61 9.86 -4.54 -15.79
CA ILE A 61 9.08 -3.42 -15.22
C ILE A 61 9.48 -3.21 -13.75
N PRO A 62 10.24 -2.16 -13.37
CA PRO A 62 10.74 -2.02 -11.99
C PRO A 62 9.65 -1.83 -10.92
N ALA A 63 8.50 -1.24 -11.27
CA ALA A 63 7.36 -1.11 -10.35
C ALA A 63 6.55 -2.41 -10.20
N ALA A 64 6.70 -3.36 -11.13
CA ALA A 64 6.14 -4.70 -10.99
C ALA A 64 6.91 -5.48 -9.92
N VAL A 65 8.26 -5.44 -9.90
CA VAL A 65 9.06 -6.05 -8.82
C VAL A 65 8.71 -5.47 -7.44
N GLY A 66 8.35 -4.18 -7.39
CA GLY A 66 7.88 -3.50 -6.19
C GLY A 66 8.98 -2.77 -5.40
N LEU A 67 8.57 -2.05 -4.36
CA LEU A 67 9.47 -1.17 -3.60
C LEU A 67 10.39 -1.90 -2.61
N ASP A 68 9.90 -2.94 -1.94
CA ASP A 68 10.76 -3.78 -1.08
C ASP A 68 11.26 -4.98 -1.89
N ILE A 69 12.34 -4.74 -2.65
CA ILE A 69 13.01 -5.73 -3.50
C ILE A 69 13.54 -6.87 -2.61
N GLY A 70 13.33 -8.11 -3.00
CA GLY A 70 13.79 -9.27 -2.24
C GLY A 70 13.07 -9.48 -0.91
N CYS A 71 11.97 -8.76 -0.63
CA CYS A 71 11.08 -9.13 0.47
C CYS A 71 10.64 -10.60 0.34
N GLY A 72 10.47 -11.27 1.47
CA GLY A 72 10.53 -12.72 1.55
C GLY A 72 10.46 -13.25 2.98
N MET A 73 10.42 -14.57 3.09
CA MET A 73 10.26 -15.28 4.35
C MET A 73 11.49 -16.16 4.63
N ILE A 74 11.79 -16.37 5.90
CA ILE A 74 12.69 -17.42 6.36
C ILE A 74 12.02 -18.16 7.52
N ALA A 75 12.17 -19.47 7.59
CA ALA A 75 11.71 -20.29 8.70
C ALA A 75 12.77 -21.33 9.09
N VAL A 76 12.82 -21.66 10.38
CA VAL A 76 13.69 -22.68 10.98
C VAL A 76 12.85 -23.63 11.84
N ARG A 77 12.94 -24.94 11.61
CA ARG A 77 12.44 -25.95 12.57
C ARG A 77 13.53 -26.26 13.59
N THR A 78 13.17 -26.22 14.86
CA THR A 78 14.08 -26.52 15.97
C THR A 78 13.85 -27.92 16.53
N GLN A 79 14.73 -28.39 17.41
CA GLN A 79 14.53 -29.66 18.12
C GLN A 79 13.45 -29.60 19.22
N LEU A 80 12.97 -28.41 19.58
CA LEU A 80 12.01 -28.18 20.67
C LEU A 80 10.58 -28.53 20.26
N GLY A 81 9.73 -28.86 21.24
CA GLY A 81 8.28 -28.99 21.05
C GLY A 81 7.46 -28.21 22.08
N ALA A 82 6.13 -28.32 22.02
CA ALA A 82 5.23 -27.63 22.97
C ALA A 82 5.44 -28.02 24.44
N VAL A 83 6.05 -29.18 24.71
CA VAL A 83 6.47 -29.60 26.07
C VAL A 83 7.69 -28.85 26.61
N ASP A 84 8.46 -28.21 25.72
CA ASP A 84 9.55 -27.29 26.06
C ASP A 84 9.06 -25.82 26.12
N LEU A 85 7.74 -25.60 25.93
CA LEU A 85 7.06 -24.33 26.17
C LEU A 85 6.24 -24.42 27.48
N PRO A 86 5.83 -23.29 28.09
CA PRO A 86 4.98 -23.30 29.27
C PRO A 86 3.68 -24.08 29.03
N ALA A 87 3.39 -25.05 29.90
CA ALA A 87 2.33 -26.04 29.69
C ALA A 87 0.90 -25.46 29.73
N ASP A 88 0.72 -24.23 30.21
CA ASP A 88 -0.50 -23.46 30.08
C ASP A 88 -0.17 -22.08 29.48
N LEU A 89 -0.83 -21.74 28.35
CA LEU A 89 -0.71 -20.44 27.69
C LEU A 89 -1.13 -19.27 28.60
N ARG A 90 -1.76 -19.54 29.76
CA ARG A 90 -2.05 -18.56 30.81
C ARG A 90 -0.82 -18.10 31.59
N GLU A 91 0.30 -18.82 31.54
CA GLU A 91 1.60 -18.37 32.05
C GLU A 91 2.32 -17.41 31.07
N LEU A 92 1.56 -16.47 30.51
CA LEU A 92 1.97 -15.45 29.53
C LEU A 92 3.26 -14.69 29.86
N ARG A 93 3.71 -14.71 31.12
CA ARG A 93 4.97 -14.08 31.57
C ARG A 93 6.20 -14.63 30.84
N GLU A 94 6.31 -15.94 30.67
CA GLU A 94 7.53 -16.52 30.12
C GLU A 94 7.61 -16.36 28.60
N LEU A 95 6.50 -16.57 27.88
CA LEU A 95 6.39 -16.23 26.46
C LEU A 95 6.59 -14.72 26.22
N ARG A 96 6.17 -13.87 27.17
CA ARG A 96 6.42 -12.43 27.14
C ARG A 96 7.89 -12.09 27.30
N GLU A 97 8.61 -12.77 28.19
CA GLU A 97 10.05 -12.58 28.35
C GLU A 97 10.82 -13.02 27.09
N LEU A 98 10.39 -14.10 26.43
CA LEU A 98 10.86 -14.47 25.09
C LEU A 98 10.57 -13.37 24.06
N ARG A 99 9.31 -12.90 23.94
CA ARG A 99 8.92 -11.82 23.02
C ARG A 99 9.81 -10.60 23.22
N GLU A 100 9.89 -10.10 24.45
CA GLU A 100 10.69 -8.91 24.76
C GLU A 100 12.20 -9.14 24.57
N SER A 101 12.72 -10.36 24.72
CA SER A 101 14.12 -10.67 24.39
C SER A 101 14.40 -10.51 22.90
N ILE A 102 13.48 -10.95 22.03
CA ILE A 102 13.56 -10.79 20.58
C ILE A 102 13.42 -9.30 20.20
N GLU A 103 12.45 -8.59 20.80
CA GLU A 103 12.27 -7.13 20.60
C GLU A 103 13.50 -6.30 21.04
N ARG A 104 14.29 -6.78 22.01
CA ARG A 104 15.57 -6.17 22.43
C ARG A 104 16.74 -6.52 21.50
N ALA A 105 16.73 -7.71 20.87
CA ALA A 105 17.81 -8.17 19.98
C ALA A 105 17.67 -7.70 18.52
N VAL A 106 16.45 -7.39 18.08
CA VAL A 106 16.13 -7.05 16.68
C VAL A 106 15.51 -5.65 16.61
N PRO A 107 16.17 -4.65 16.00
CA PRO A 107 15.59 -3.34 15.76
C PRO A 107 14.28 -3.39 14.96
N LEU A 108 13.21 -2.87 15.55
CA LEU A 108 11.85 -2.81 15.02
C LEU A 108 11.49 -1.40 14.53
N SER A 109 10.51 -1.30 13.64
CA SER A 109 9.90 -0.06 13.12
C SER A 109 10.67 0.69 12.02
N ALA A 110 10.00 1.63 11.37
CA ALA A 110 10.55 2.40 10.25
C ALA A 110 11.62 3.39 10.74
N GLY A 111 12.75 3.48 10.04
CA GLY A 111 13.86 4.39 10.39
C GLY A 111 14.68 3.96 11.61
N HIS A 112 14.30 2.88 12.29
CA HIS A 112 15.07 2.23 13.35
C HIS A 112 15.91 1.08 12.76
N TYR A 113 17.15 0.97 13.23
CA TYR A 113 18.16 0.01 12.80
C TYR A 113 19.25 -0.07 13.90
N ASN A 114 20.30 -0.86 13.70
CA ASN A 114 21.34 -1.07 14.73
C ASN A 114 22.20 0.21 14.92
N ASP A 115 22.56 0.57 16.16
CA ASP A 115 23.48 1.70 16.41
C ASP A 115 24.94 1.40 15.97
N VAL A 116 25.29 0.11 15.89
CA VAL A 116 26.60 -0.41 15.46
C VAL A 116 26.41 -1.67 14.59
N ILE A 117 27.39 -2.00 13.76
CA ILE A 117 27.45 -3.31 13.09
C ILE A 117 27.73 -4.37 14.18
N THR A 118 26.92 -5.43 14.23
CA THR A 118 27.14 -6.56 15.15
C THR A 118 28.23 -7.50 14.60
N PRO A 119 28.98 -8.23 15.45
CA PRO A 119 29.98 -9.19 14.98
C PRO A 119 29.41 -10.28 14.06
N SER A 120 28.14 -10.66 14.25
CA SER A 120 27.38 -11.56 13.35
C SER A 120 27.12 -10.97 11.96
N ALA A 121 26.93 -9.65 11.88
CA ALA A 121 26.65 -8.94 10.64
C ALA A 121 27.93 -8.53 9.88
N GLU A 122 29.10 -8.50 10.53
CA GLU A 122 30.34 -7.96 9.94
C GLU A 122 30.76 -8.68 8.64
N ALA A 123 30.82 -10.01 8.65
CA ALA A 123 31.11 -10.78 7.43
C ALA A 123 30.05 -10.59 6.33
N ARG A 124 28.78 -10.44 6.72
CA ARG A 124 27.65 -10.21 5.81
C ARG A 124 27.70 -8.81 5.19
N VAL A 125 28.16 -7.81 5.94
CA VAL A 125 28.42 -6.45 5.41
C VAL A 125 29.59 -6.47 4.42
N HIS A 126 30.71 -7.11 4.74
CA HIS A 126 31.85 -7.21 3.81
C HIS A 126 31.48 -7.91 2.49
N GLU A 127 30.64 -8.97 2.53
CA GLU A 127 30.11 -9.60 1.31
C GLU A 127 29.30 -8.61 0.47
N LEU A 128 28.43 -7.83 1.11
CA LEU A 128 27.59 -6.83 0.44
C LEU A 128 28.42 -5.63 -0.08
N GLU A 129 29.55 -5.29 0.55
CA GLU A 129 30.47 -4.28 0.02
C GLU A 129 31.19 -4.77 -1.23
N ALA A 130 31.66 -6.02 -1.26
CA ALA A 130 32.26 -6.62 -2.44
C ALA A 130 31.26 -6.68 -3.61
N LEU A 131 30.05 -7.21 -3.37
CA LEU A 131 28.99 -7.28 -4.38
C LEU A 131 28.52 -5.90 -4.88
N ALA A 132 28.66 -4.85 -4.07
CA ALA A 132 28.37 -3.47 -4.51
C ALA A 132 29.47 -2.90 -5.42
N ALA A 133 30.74 -3.17 -5.09
CA ALA A 133 31.89 -2.80 -5.90
C ALA A 133 31.87 -3.51 -7.27
N ASP A 134 31.61 -4.83 -7.28
CA ASP A 134 31.46 -5.63 -8.51
C ASP A 134 30.27 -5.13 -9.37
N ALA A 135 29.18 -4.71 -8.73
CA ALA A 135 28.02 -4.09 -9.38
C ALA A 135 28.22 -2.60 -9.73
N GLY A 136 29.39 -2.02 -9.47
CA GLY A 136 29.76 -0.67 -9.88
C GLY A 136 28.94 0.47 -9.24
N PHE A 137 28.42 0.29 -8.03
CA PHE A 137 27.63 1.33 -7.35
C PHE A 137 27.89 1.42 -5.84
N ASP A 138 27.62 2.59 -5.25
CA ASP A 138 27.63 2.79 -3.80
C ASP A 138 26.20 2.73 -3.24
N PRO A 139 25.82 1.73 -2.43
CA PRO A 139 24.50 1.67 -1.79
C PRO A 139 24.32 2.77 -0.73
N SER A 140 25.41 3.46 -0.36
CA SER A 140 25.41 4.61 0.54
C SER A 140 24.83 5.89 -0.11
N ASP A 141 24.62 5.90 -1.43
CA ASP A 141 23.86 6.94 -2.14
C ASP A 141 22.45 6.45 -2.53
N PRO A 142 21.35 7.00 -1.96
CA PRO A 142 21.31 7.95 -0.85
C PRO A 142 21.38 7.27 0.54
N THR A 143 21.48 5.95 0.60
CA THR A 143 21.23 5.16 1.82
C THR A 143 22.45 5.01 2.74
N ARG A 144 23.05 6.13 3.16
CA ARG A 144 24.31 6.19 3.94
C ARG A 144 24.46 5.14 5.05
N ASN A 145 23.38 4.83 5.75
CA ASN A 145 23.35 3.92 6.90
C ASN A 145 22.88 2.49 6.53
N TRP A 146 23.00 2.04 5.27
CA TRP A 146 22.52 0.72 4.83
C TRP A 146 23.15 -0.44 5.62
N ARG A 147 24.45 -0.34 5.95
CA ARG A 147 25.20 -1.33 6.74
C ARG A 147 24.56 -1.60 8.10
N LEU A 148 24.01 -0.55 8.73
CA LEU A 148 23.34 -0.62 10.02
C LEU A 148 21.92 -1.19 9.95
N GLN A 149 21.27 -1.12 8.77
CA GLN A 149 19.95 -1.70 8.52
C GLN A 149 19.97 -3.22 8.36
N LEU A 150 21.16 -3.83 8.17
CA LEU A 150 21.30 -5.27 8.17
C LEU A 150 21.07 -5.81 9.59
N GLY A 151 20.20 -6.81 9.73
CA GLY A 151 19.72 -7.26 11.04
C GLY A 151 18.57 -6.42 11.60
N SER A 152 17.73 -5.80 10.77
CA SER A 152 16.56 -5.01 11.22
C SER A 152 15.23 -5.47 10.58
N LEU A 153 14.18 -5.56 11.40
CA LEU A 153 12.87 -6.10 10.96
C LEU A 153 12.13 -5.09 10.06
N GLY A 154 11.96 -3.87 10.54
CA GLY A 154 11.18 -2.84 9.85
C GLY A 154 9.72 -2.73 10.30
N SER A 155 8.83 -2.46 9.35
CA SER A 155 7.46 -1.96 9.58
C SER A 155 6.50 -2.42 8.49
N GLY A 156 5.19 -2.46 8.77
CA GLY A 156 4.17 -2.92 7.83
C GLY A 156 3.85 -4.40 8.05
N ASN A 157 3.74 -5.18 6.98
CA ASN A 157 3.48 -6.62 7.08
C ASN A 157 4.70 -7.44 7.56
N HIS A 158 5.85 -6.83 7.88
CA HIS A 158 7.00 -7.54 8.47
C HIS A 158 6.71 -7.97 9.92
N PHE A 159 7.17 -9.16 10.32
CA PHE A 159 6.97 -9.74 11.66
C PHE A 159 8.01 -10.84 11.94
N ILE A 160 8.14 -11.25 13.21
CA ILE A 160 8.73 -12.51 13.64
C ILE A 160 7.66 -13.30 14.41
N GLU A 161 7.56 -14.59 14.15
CA GLU A 161 6.62 -15.51 14.80
C GLU A 161 7.39 -16.69 15.41
N VAL A 162 7.00 -17.09 16.63
CA VAL A 162 7.28 -18.43 17.16
C VAL A 162 5.98 -19.20 17.03
N SER A 163 6.04 -20.40 16.42
CA SER A 163 4.87 -21.21 16.09
C SER A 163 5.09 -22.69 16.41
N LEU A 164 4.00 -23.44 16.48
CA LEU A 164 3.97 -24.89 16.60
C LEU A 164 3.38 -25.50 15.31
N ASP A 165 3.92 -26.60 14.81
CA ASP A 165 3.32 -27.36 13.71
C ASP A 165 2.29 -28.39 14.20
N GLU A 166 1.70 -29.16 13.28
CA GLU A 166 0.77 -30.27 13.55
C GLU A 166 1.35 -31.44 14.38
N HIS A 167 2.64 -31.40 14.72
CA HIS A 167 3.32 -32.33 15.60
C HIS A 167 3.88 -31.62 16.86
N ASP A 168 3.36 -30.43 17.15
CA ASP A 168 3.77 -29.55 18.24
C ASP A 168 5.30 -29.28 18.25
N ARG A 169 5.99 -29.28 17.10
CA ARG A 169 7.40 -28.88 16.99
C ARG A 169 7.52 -27.36 16.87
N VAL A 170 8.51 -26.76 17.53
CA VAL A 170 8.71 -25.31 17.52
C VAL A 170 9.40 -24.86 16.22
N TRP A 171 8.67 -24.05 15.46
CA TRP A 171 9.16 -23.32 14.29
C TRP A 171 9.38 -21.84 14.62
N LEU A 172 10.46 -21.29 14.10
CA LEU A 172 10.77 -19.86 14.12
C LEU A 172 10.54 -19.32 12.70
N PHE A 173 9.72 -18.29 12.55
CA PHE A 173 9.32 -17.74 11.24
C PHE A 173 9.56 -16.23 11.21
N LEU A 174 10.06 -15.70 10.09
CA LEU A 174 10.37 -14.29 9.93
C LEU A 174 10.00 -13.82 8.52
N HIS A 175 9.32 -12.68 8.43
CA HIS A 175 9.00 -11.99 7.19
C HIS A 175 9.64 -10.60 7.13
N THR A 176 10.58 -10.37 6.20
CA THR A 176 11.20 -9.07 5.91
C THR A 176 11.99 -9.03 4.59
N GLY A 177 12.39 -7.83 4.17
CA GLY A 177 13.08 -7.55 2.92
C GLY A 177 14.28 -6.59 3.02
N SER A 178 14.52 -5.83 1.94
CA SER A 178 15.71 -4.99 1.70
C SER A 178 15.66 -3.59 2.29
N ARG A 179 14.66 -3.31 3.13
CA ARG A 179 14.62 -2.12 3.99
C ARG A 179 14.67 -0.81 3.18
N GLY A 180 15.32 0.22 3.69
CA GLY A 180 15.39 1.52 3.01
C GLY A 180 16.23 1.49 1.73
N VAL A 181 17.22 0.61 1.63
CA VAL A 181 18.15 0.59 0.49
C VAL A 181 17.49 0.05 -0.78
N GLY A 182 16.74 -1.05 -0.70
CA GLY A 182 15.99 -1.57 -1.84
C GLY A 182 14.90 -0.62 -2.33
N LYS A 183 14.19 0.07 -1.42
CA LYS A 183 13.23 1.12 -1.78
C LYS A 183 13.89 2.23 -2.62
N ASN A 184 15.06 2.71 -2.20
CA ASN A 184 15.76 3.77 -2.90
C ASN A 184 16.26 3.32 -4.29
N ILE A 185 16.66 2.06 -4.43
CA ILE A 185 16.99 1.41 -5.72
C ILE A 185 15.74 1.32 -6.61
N ALA A 186 14.61 0.84 -6.08
CA ALA A 186 13.34 0.78 -6.81
C ALA A 186 12.89 2.17 -7.29
N ASP A 187 12.83 3.16 -6.38
CA ASP A 187 12.46 4.55 -6.72
C ASP A 187 13.35 5.15 -7.81
N ARG A 188 14.66 4.84 -7.81
CA ARG A 188 15.61 5.28 -8.86
C ARG A 188 15.20 4.70 -10.22
N HIS A 189 15.05 3.38 -10.31
CA HIS A 189 14.85 2.71 -11.60
C HIS A 189 13.42 2.83 -12.13
N ILE A 190 12.41 2.97 -11.27
CA ILE A 190 11.04 3.35 -11.67
C ILE A 190 11.03 4.72 -12.36
N ARG A 191 11.79 5.70 -11.84
CA ARG A 191 11.93 7.02 -12.49
C ARG A 191 12.67 6.94 -13.84
N ILE A 192 13.72 6.12 -13.94
CA ILE A 192 14.44 5.90 -15.20
C ILE A 192 13.50 5.28 -16.25
N ALA A 193 12.80 4.20 -15.90
CA ALA A 193 11.85 3.54 -16.80
C ALA A 193 10.72 4.48 -17.26
N ARG A 194 10.10 5.25 -16.35
CA ARG A 194 9.10 6.28 -16.69
C ARG A 194 9.65 7.35 -17.64
N ASN A 195 10.88 7.80 -17.45
CA ASN A 195 11.53 8.79 -18.31
C ASN A 195 11.82 8.22 -19.70
N GLU A 196 12.34 6.99 -19.78
CA GLU A 196 12.59 6.31 -21.05
C GLU A 196 11.29 6.01 -21.81
N ALA A 197 10.23 5.55 -21.14
CA ALA A 197 8.91 5.36 -21.75
C ALA A 197 8.35 6.67 -22.33
N THR A 198 8.55 7.79 -21.62
CA THR A 198 8.19 9.13 -22.10
C THR A 198 9.01 9.52 -23.33
N ALA A 199 10.32 9.25 -23.35
CA ALA A 199 11.20 9.53 -24.48
C ALA A 199 10.89 8.64 -25.71
N ARG A 200 10.57 7.37 -25.47
CA ARG A 200 10.11 6.38 -26.47
C ARG A 200 8.67 6.64 -26.94
N ARG A 201 7.92 7.55 -26.28
CA ARG A 201 6.49 7.85 -26.53
C ARG A 201 5.60 6.61 -26.49
N LEU A 202 5.86 5.72 -25.54
CA LEU A 202 5.01 4.55 -25.32
C LEU A 202 3.64 4.99 -24.83
N ASP A 203 2.58 4.54 -25.49
CA ASP A 203 1.25 4.54 -24.91
C ASP A 203 1.17 3.39 -23.89
N LEU A 204 0.73 3.70 -22.67
CA LEU A 204 0.79 2.77 -21.54
C LEU A 204 -0.51 2.88 -20.71
N PRO A 205 -1.20 1.76 -20.42
CA PRO A 205 -2.38 1.75 -19.55
C PRO A 205 -2.13 2.37 -18.16
N SER A 206 -0.88 2.32 -17.69
CA SER A 206 -0.41 3.04 -16.50
C SER A 206 1.05 3.43 -16.67
N ARG A 207 1.43 4.62 -16.17
CA ARG A 207 2.82 5.09 -16.14
C ARG A 207 3.74 4.18 -15.30
N ASP A 208 3.18 3.30 -14.48
CA ASP A 208 3.94 2.39 -13.62
C ASP A 208 4.29 1.08 -14.33
N LEU A 209 3.64 0.79 -15.46
CA LEU A 209 3.98 -0.32 -16.35
C LEU A 209 5.18 -0.02 -17.26
N ALA A 210 5.84 1.12 -17.08
CA ALA A 210 7.03 1.50 -17.82
C ALA A 210 8.20 0.53 -17.56
N TRP A 211 8.78 -0.01 -18.63
CA TRP A 211 9.86 -1.02 -18.58
C TRP A 211 11.22 -0.50 -19.03
N LEU A 212 12.27 -1.11 -18.49
CA LEU A 212 13.65 -1.06 -19.01
C LEU A 212 13.81 -2.18 -20.06
N VAL A 213 14.64 -1.96 -21.09
CA VAL A 213 14.84 -2.89 -22.22
C VAL A 213 16.17 -3.63 -22.08
N GLU A 214 16.18 -4.94 -22.33
CA GLU A 214 17.38 -5.79 -22.23
C GLU A 214 18.50 -5.32 -23.18
N GLY A 215 19.74 -5.39 -22.71
CA GLY A 215 20.91 -4.83 -23.42
C GLY A 215 21.07 -3.31 -23.33
N THR A 216 20.26 -2.61 -22.53
CA THR A 216 20.50 -1.19 -22.20
C THR A 216 21.24 -1.05 -20.88
N ALA A 217 22.14 -0.06 -20.78
CA ALA A 217 22.89 0.20 -19.55
C ALA A 217 21.99 0.52 -18.33
N ALA A 218 20.77 1.02 -18.56
CA ALA A 218 19.78 1.22 -17.49
C ALA A 218 19.22 -0.11 -16.96
N PHE A 219 18.91 -1.05 -17.86
CA PHE A 219 18.47 -2.41 -17.52
C PHE A 219 19.56 -3.19 -16.78
N ASP A 220 20.80 -3.16 -17.27
CA ASP A 220 21.93 -3.85 -16.63
C ASP A 220 22.21 -3.29 -15.22
N ALA A 221 22.22 -1.95 -15.09
CA ALA A 221 22.36 -1.27 -13.80
C ALA A 221 21.19 -1.56 -12.84
N TYR A 222 19.95 -1.74 -13.35
CA TYR A 222 18.83 -2.19 -12.53
C TYR A 222 19.05 -3.62 -12.06
N LEU A 223 19.32 -4.57 -12.95
CA LEU A 223 19.47 -5.98 -12.59
C LEU A 223 20.65 -6.23 -11.63
N ALA A 224 21.74 -5.46 -11.74
CA ALA A 224 22.85 -5.53 -10.80
C ALA A 224 22.42 -5.04 -9.39
N GLN A 225 21.81 -3.86 -9.30
CA GLN A 225 21.36 -3.27 -8.03
C GLN A 225 20.17 -4.02 -7.41
N MET A 226 19.30 -4.62 -8.23
CA MET A 226 18.16 -5.45 -7.83
C MET A 226 18.65 -6.78 -7.24
N ARG A 227 19.60 -7.47 -7.90
CA ARG A 227 20.24 -8.67 -7.35
C ARG A 227 21.01 -8.39 -6.05
N TRP A 228 21.71 -7.25 -5.97
CA TRP A 228 22.33 -6.81 -4.72
C TRP A 228 21.29 -6.62 -3.61
N ALA A 229 20.16 -5.95 -3.90
CA ALA A 229 19.09 -5.74 -2.93
C ALA A 229 18.41 -7.06 -2.51
N GLN A 230 18.27 -8.04 -3.41
CA GLN A 230 17.86 -9.40 -3.05
C GLN A 230 18.84 -10.04 -2.07
N ARG A 231 20.15 -9.98 -2.35
CA ARG A 231 21.17 -10.57 -1.45
C ARG A 231 21.22 -9.86 -0.10
N PHE A 232 21.05 -8.53 -0.06
CA PHE A 232 20.86 -7.78 1.18
C PHE A 232 19.63 -8.29 1.95
N ALA A 233 18.48 -8.46 1.29
CA ALA A 233 17.25 -8.94 1.94
C ALA A 233 17.39 -10.38 2.49
N LEU A 234 18.06 -11.26 1.74
CA LEU A 234 18.39 -12.62 2.17
C LEU A 234 19.28 -12.57 3.41
N LEU A 235 20.40 -11.85 3.37
CA LEU A 235 21.32 -11.74 4.52
C LEU A 235 20.71 -11.00 5.72
N ASN A 236 19.76 -10.08 5.49
CA ASN A 236 18.97 -9.46 6.55
C ASN A 236 18.08 -10.50 7.26
N ARG A 237 17.47 -11.42 6.50
CA ARG A 237 16.70 -12.54 7.07
C ARG A 237 17.56 -13.52 7.85
N GLU A 238 18.71 -13.93 7.31
CA GLU A 238 19.67 -14.80 8.03
C GLU A 238 20.14 -14.14 9.35
N GLU A 239 20.60 -12.88 9.30
CA GLU A 239 21.09 -12.14 10.48
C GLU A 239 20.04 -11.95 11.58
N ILE A 240 18.76 -11.79 11.22
CA ILE A 240 17.68 -11.71 12.21
C ILE A 240 17.33 -13.11 12.74
N MET A 241 17.23 -14.12 11.87
CA MET A 241 16.91 -15.49 12.29
C MET A 241 17.94 -16.01 13.29
N ASP A 242 19.24 -15.82 13.04
CA ASP A 242 20.31 -16.22 13.97
C ASP A 242 20.16 -15.54 15.35
N ARG A 243 19.69 -14.29 15.39
CA ARG A 243 19.39 -13.57 16.65
C ARG A 243 18.14 -14.12 17.34
N VAL A 244 17.12 -14.54 16.60
CA VAL A 244 15.91 -15.18 17.14
C VAL A 244 16.27 -16.55 17.72
N VAL A 245 16.97 -17.40 16.95
CA VAL A 245 17.54 -18.69 17.39
C VAL A 245 18.36 -18.51 18.68
N THR A 246 19.23 -17.50 18.73
CA THR A 246 20.03 -17.17 19.93
C THR A 246 19.17 -16.78 21.14
N GLN A 247 18.04 -16.08 20.94
CA GLN A 247 17.16 -15.65 22.02
C GLN A 247 16.27 -16.80 22.52
N VAL A 248 15.74 -17.62 21.62
CA VAL A 248 14.95 -18.82 21.94
C VAL A 248 15.80 -19.83 22.72
N GLY A 249 17.02 -20.11 22.28
CA GLY A 249 17.93 -21.01 23.01
C GLY A 249 18.31 -20.49 24.41
N ARG A 250 18.53 -19.18 24.56
CA ARG A 250 18.79 -18.56 25.88
C ARG A 250 17.58 -18.62 26.82
N TRP A 251 16.38 -18.53 26.27
CA TRP A 251 15.13 -18.58 27.02
C TRP A 251 14.80 -20.01 27.46
N ALA A 252 15.01 -21.00 26.58
CA ALA A 252 14.85 -22.43 26.88
C ALA A 252 16.09 -23.08 27.54
N ASP A 253 17.05 -22.27 28.04
CA ASP A 253 18.35 -22.66 28.63
C ASP A 253 19.10 -23.80 27.88
N THR A 254 19.05 -23.78 26.55
CA THR A 254 19.55 -24.89 25.70
C THR A 254 20.11 -24.42 24.35
N GLY A 255 20.98 -25.23 23.77
CA GLY A 255 21.47 -25.00 22.40
C GLY A 255 20.40 -25.39 21.39
N ILE A 256 20.02 -24.48 20.48
CA ILE A 256 19.12 -24.81 19.38
C ILE A 256 19.87 -25.64 18.33
N VAL A 257 19.27 -26.75 17.92
CA VAL A 257 19.64 -27.53 16.75
C VAL A 257 18.63 -27.20 15.66
N GLU A 258 19.11 -26.68 14.54
CA GLU A 258 18.27 -26.41 13.37
C GLU A 258 18.11 -27.71 12.57
N GLU A 259 16.90 -28.27 12.56
CA GLU A 259 16.58 -29.47 11.79
C GLU A 259 16.37 -29.14 10.30
N GLU A 260 15.86 -27.94 10.03
CA GLU A 260 15.54 -27.46 8.68
C GLU A 260 15.52 -25.92 8.67
N ARG A 261 16.11 -25.29 7.64
CA ARG A 261 16.06 -23.84 7.39
C ARG A 261 15.63 -23.59 5.94
N ILE A 262 14.53 -22.84 5.74
CA ILE A 262 13.96 -22.49 4.44
C ILE A 262 13.99 -20.98 4.30
N ASN A 263 14.54 -20.43 3.21
CA ASN A 263 14.57 -18.99 2.93
C ASN A 263 14.13 -18.72 1.48
N CYS A 264 13.10 -17.91 1.28
CA CYS A 264 12.51 -17.61 -0.02
C CYS A 264 12.25 -16.11 -0.22
N HIS A 265 12.17 -15.68 -1.48
CA HIS A 265 11.76 -14.32 -1.87
C HIS A 265 10.35 -14.36 -2.49
N HIS A 266 9.62 -13.25 -2.37
CA HIS A 266 8.33 -13.06 -3.05
C HIS A 266 8.22 -11.78 -3.90
N ASN A 267 9.24 -10.90 -3.86
CA ASN A 267 9.34 -9.68 -4.67
C ASN A 267 10.67 -9.70 -5.45
N PHE A 268 10.69 -10.25 -6.66
CA PHE A 268 11.93 -10.35 -7.46
C PHE A 268 11.64 -10.54 -8.95
N THR A 269 12.70 -10.51 -9.77
CA THR A 269 12.64 -10.93 -11.17
C THR A 269 13.85 -11.79 -11.53
N ARG A 270 13.64 -12.83 -12.34
CA ARG A 270 14.67 -13.80 -12.75
C ARG A 270 14.45 -14.19 -14.21
N ARG A 271 15.52 -14.42 -14.98
CA ARG A 271 15.39 -15.03 -16.30
C ARG A 271 15.14 -16.53 -16.16
N GLU A 272 14.01 -16.98 -16.68
CA GLU A 272 13.52 -18.36 -16.65
C GLU A 272 12.95 -18.71 -18.03
N ARG A 273 12.87 -20.00 -18.37
CA ARG A 273 12.34 -20.44 -19.68
C ARG A 273 10.94 -21.02 -19.52
N HIS A 274 9.95 -20.38 -20.15
CA HIS A 274 8.54 -20.71 -20.02
C HIS A 274 7.85 -20.67 -21.38
N PHE A 275 7.07 -21.73 -21.71
CA PHE A 275 6.32 -21.85 -22.97
C PHE A 275 7.17 -21.64 -24.25
N GLY A 276 8.42 -22.09 -24.22
CA GLY A 276 9.36 -22.03 -25.34
C GLY A 276 10.35 -20.86 -25.27
N GLU A 277 9.92 -19.72 -24.74
CA GLU A 277 10.69 -18.47 -24.69
C GLU A 277 11.49 -18.29 -23.39
N ASP A 278 12.60 -17.56 -23.47
CA ASP A 278 13.33 -17.06 -22.31
C ASP A 278 12.71 -15.72 -21.86
N VAL A 279 12.18 -15.69 -20.64
CA VAL A 279 11.42 -14.55 -20.08
C VAL A 279 12.03 -14.05 -18.78
N TRP A 280 11.91 -12.76 -18.51
CA TRP A 280 12.15 -12.21 -17.18
C TRP A 280 10.88 -12.36 -16.34
N LEU A 281 10.82 -13.45 -15.59
CA LEU A 281 9.69 -13.78 -14.73
C LEU A 281 9.75 -12.92 -13.47
N THR A 282 8.88 -11.91 -13.42
CA THR A 282 8.72 -11.01 -12.28
C THR A 282 7.63 -11.55 -11.35
N ARG A 283 7.99 -11.84 -10.11
CA ARG A 283 7.04 -12.26 -9.06
C ARG A 283 6.87 -11.10 -8.06
N LYS A 284 5.61 -10.70 -7.81
CA LYS A 284 5.23 -9.61 -6.90
C LYS A 284 4.20 -10.10 -5.89
N GLY A 285 4.64 -10.40 -4.68
CA GLY A 285 3.82 -11.15 -3.73
C GLY A 285 3.53 -12.58 -4.22
N ALA A 286 4.51 -13.22 -4.85
CA ALA A 286 4.42 -14.63 -5.25
C ALA A 286 5.79 -15.31 -5.07
N ILE A 287 5.82 -16.53 -4.57
CA ILE A 287 7.06 -17.30 -4.35
C ILE A 287 7.39 -18.18 -5.56
N ASP A 288 8.64 -18.64 -5.65
CA ASP A 288 9.03 -19.75 -6.53
C ASP A 288 8.36 -21.04 -6.02
N ALA A 289 7.67 -21.75 -6.91
CA ALA A 289 6.99 -23.01 -6.63
C ALA A 289 7.29 -24.07 -7.71
N GLY A 290 8.53 -24.07 -8.23
CA GLY A 290 9.06 -25.19 -9.01
C GLY A 290 8.91 -26.53 -8.28
N SER A 291 8.84 -27.63 -9.03
CA SER A 291 8.63 -28.98 -8.47
C SER A 291 9.70 -29.33 -7.43
N GLY A 292 9.30 -29.55 -6.18
CA GLY A 292 10.21 -29.87 -5.07
C GLY A 292 10.86 -28.66 -4.38
N VAL A 293 10.60 -27.42 -4.83
CA VAL A 293 11.15 -26.20 -4.19
C VAL A 293 10.43 -25.94 -2.86
N PRO A 294 11.13 -25.85 -1.72
CA PRO A 294 10.51 -25.52 -0.44
C PRO A 294 10.14 -24.04 -0.39
N GLY A 295 8.92 -23.75 0.07
CA GLY A 295 8.35 -22.42 0.17
C GLY A 295 7.68 -22.18 1.53
N LEU A 296 7.30 -20.93 1.76
CA LEU A 296 6.66 -20.46 2.99
C LEU A 296 5.50 -19.54 2.62
N ILE A 297 4.32 -19.76 3.20
CA ILE A 297 3.10 -18.98 2.93
C ILE A 297 2.49 -18.53 4.27
N PRO A 298 2.85 -17.35 4.79
CA PRO A 298 2.35 -16.85 6.06
C PRO A 298 0.90 -16.38 6.00
N GLY A 299 0.21 -16.50 7.13
CA GLY A 299 -1.08 -15.85 7.34
C GLY A 299 -0.96 -14.34 7.58
N SER A 300 -2.04 -13.77 8.09
CA SER A 300 -2.00 -12.55 8.90
C SER A 300 -1.47 -12.84 10.32
N MET A 301 -1.07 -11.80 11.05
CA MET A 301 -0.80 -11.88 12.50
C MET A 301 -2.01 -12.47 13.23
N GLY A 302 -1.87 -13.65 13.84
CA GLY A 302 -2.95 -14.40 14.50
C GLY A 302 -3.57 -15.54 13.68
N ALA A 303 -3.28 -15.62 12.38
CA ALA A 303 -3.73 -16.72 11.52
C ALA A 303 -2.63 -17.79 11.32
N ARG A 304 -3.02 -18.91 10.72
CA ARG A 304 -2.11 -20.01 10.36
C ARG A 304 -1.09 -19.56 9.31
N SER A 305 0.14 -20.02 9.46
CA SER A 305 1.23 -19.89 8.48
C SER A 305 1.61 -21.28 7.96
N TYR A 306 2.11 -21.42 6.73
CA TYR A 306 2.30 -22.73 6.09
C TYR A 306 3.74 -22.93 5.60
N VAL A 307 4.27 -24.14 5.81
CA VAL A 307 5.48 -24.63 5.14
C VAL A 307 5.02 -25.52 3.98
N VAL A 308 5.52 -25.24 2.78
CA VAL A 308 5.02 -25.84 1.55
C VAL A 308 6.14 -26.33 0.65
N VAL A 309 5.79 -27.17 -0.33
CA VAL A 309 6.64 -27.52 -1.47
C VAL A 309 5.90 -27.21 -2.78
N GLY A 310 6.59 -26.59 -3.73
CA GLY A 310 6.07 -26.30 -5.05
C GLY A 310 5.77 -27.57 -5.86
N LYS A 311 4.62 -27.57 -6.56
CA LYS A 311 4.22 -28.68 -7.46
C LYS A 311 4.72 -28.51 -8.89
N GLY A 312 5.42 -27.42 -9.22
CA GLY A 312 5.90 -27.16 -10.59
C GLY A 312 4.76 -26.92 -11.58
N ASN A 313 3.72 -26.21 -11.16
CA ASN A 313 2.57 -25.91 -11.99
C ASN A 313 2.98 -24.97 -13.14
N ALA A 314 3.13 -25.56 -14.33
CA ALA A 314 3.55 -24.83 -15.53
C ALA A 314 2.54 -23.73 -15.92
N LEU A 315 1.23 -23.93 -15.68
CA LEU A 315 0.24 -22.89 -15.98
C LEU A 315 0.41 -21.67 -15.07
N ALA A 316 0.75 -21.89 -13.79
CA ALA A 316 1.08 -20.82 -12.85
C ALA A 316 2.53 -20.30 -12.95
N LEU A 317 3.27 -20.68 -14.01
CA LEU A 317 4.66 -20.29 -14.24
C LEU A 317 5.56 -20.66 -13.04
N ASN A 318 5.39 -21.87 -12.49
CA ASN A 318 6.13 -22.38 -11.33
C ASN A 318 6.11 -21.38 -10.14
N SER A 319 4.92 -20.96 -9.73
CA SER A 319 4.72 -19.94 -8.69
C SER A 319 3.52 -20.23 -7.79
N ALA A 320 3.53 -19.64 -6.59
CA ALA A 320 2.49 -19.77 -5.57
C ALA A 320 2.30 -18.44 -4.80
N PRO A 321 1.19 -18.23 -4.06
CA PRO A 321 0.98 -17.02 -3.26
C PRO A 321 2.05 -16.82 -2.19
N HIS A 322 2.22 -15.58 -1.72
CA HIS A 322 3.18 -15.22 -0.67
C HIS A 322 2.56 -15.00 0.72
N GLY A 323 1.24 -15.16 0.85
CA GLY A 323 0.55 -15.09 2.13
C GLY A 323 -0.96 -14.93 1.94
N ALA A 324 -1.66 -14.35 2.92
CA ALA A 324 -3.13 -14.23 2.87
C ALA A 324 -3.65 -13.20 1.84
N GLY A 325 -2.90 -12.12 1.57
CA GLY A 325 -3.36 -11.01 0.73
C GLY A 325 -4.42 -10.12 1.42
N ARG A 326 -4.44 -8.82 1.11
CA ARG A 326 -5.26 -7.85 1.85
C ARG A 326 -6.64 -7.64 1.21
N VAL A 327 -7.66 -7.51 2.05
CA VAL A 327 -9.01 -7.05 1.65
C VAL A 327 -9.31 -5.63 2.16
N TYR A 328 -8.66 -5.18 3.25
CA TYR A 328 -8.75 -3.79 3.70
C TYR A 328 -7.40 -3.06 3.56
N SER A 329 -7.45 -1.83 3.03
CA SER A 329 -6.32 -0.90 3.12
C SER A 329 -6.00 -0.58 4.59
N ARG A 330 -4.74 -0.21 4.90
CA ARG A 330 -4.31 0.04 6.28
C ARG A 330 -5.12 1.16 6.97
N THR A 331 -5.56 2.17 6.22
CA THR A 331 -6.41 3.25 6.72
C THR A 331 -7.87 2.82 6.88
N ALA A 332 -8.37 1.89 6.07
CA ALA A 332 -9.70 1.31 6.25
C ALA A 332 -9.75 0.40 7.48
N ALA A 333 -8.84 -0.56 7.61
CA ALA A 333 -8.78 -1.49 8.73
C ALA A 333 -8.73 -0.79 10.10
N ARG A 334 -7.90 0.25 10.26
CA ARG A 334 -7.83 1.13 11.46
C ARG A 334 -9.10 1.95 11.75
N ARG A 335 -10.07 2.00 10.84
CA ARG A 335 -11.38 2.65 11.00
C ARG A 335 -12.52 1.64 11.19
N THR A 336 -12.33 0.41 10.76
CA THR A 336 -13.33 -0.67 10.80
C THR A 336 -13.23 -1.51 12.06
N PHE A 337 -12.01 -1.84 12.52
CA PHE A 337 -11.79 -2.82 13.59
C PHE A 337 -11.42 -2.20 14.95
N THR A 338 -11.82 -2.87 16.04
CA THR A 338 -11.55 -2.45 17.42
C THR A 338 -10.35 -3.18 18.05
N VAL A 339 -9.83 -2.66 19.16
CA VAL A 339 -8.73 -3.32 19.91
C VAL A 339 -9.23 -4.61 20.56
N GLU A 340 -10.52 -4.66 20.88
CA GLU A 340 -11.21 -5.80 21.47
C GLU A 340 -11.28 -6.96 20.47
N GLN A 341 -11.65 -6.70 19.21
CA GLN A 341 -11.58 -7.67 18.11
C GLN A 341 -10.15 -8.15 17.84
N LEU A 342 -9.16 -7.26 17.99
CA LEU A 342 -7.74 -7.63 17.89
C LEU A 342 -7.30 -8.56 19.03
N ARG A 343 -7.73 -8.32 20.27
CA ARG A 343 -7.45 -9.19 21.42
C ARG A 343 -8.09 -10.57 21.28
N GLU A 344 -9.32 -10.59 20.77
CA GLU A 344 -10.06 -11.82 20.44
C GLU A 344 -9.34 -12.63 19.35
N ALA A 345 -8.98 -11.98 18.23
CA ALA A 345 -8.24 -12.62 17.14
C ALA A 345 -6.80 -13.05 17.49
N MET A 346 -6.27 -12.60 18.63
CA MET A 346 -4.94 -12.96 19.17
C MET A 346 -5.04 -13.83 20.44
N ALA A 347 -6.21 -14.37 20.76
CA ALA A 347 -6.42 -15.16 21.98
C ALA A 347 -5.51 -16.41 22.03
N GLY A 348 -4.68 -16.50 23.06
CA GLY A 348 -3.70 -17.59 23.24
C GLY A 348 -2.35 -17.38 22.55
N ILE A 349 -2.10 -16.20 21.97
CA ILE A 349 -0.83 -15.80 21.35
C ILE A 349 -0.23 -14.65 22.17
N GLU A 350 1.03 -14.76 22.61
CA GLU A 350 1.71 -13.61 23.22
C GLU A 350 2.10 -12.59 22.15
N TYR A 351 1.60 -11.37 22.28
CA TYR A 351 1.90 -10.26 21.40
C TYR A 351 1.87 -8.95 22.17
N ARG A 352 2.37 -7.87 21.56
CA ARG A 352 2.26 -6.54 22.14
C ARG A 352 0.84 -6.00 21.93
N ASP A 353 -0.03 -6.08 22.94
CA ASP A 353 -1.37 -5.46 22.89
C ASP A 353 -1.26 -3.94 22.60
N THR A 354 -1.66 -3.54 21.39
CA THR A 354 -1.67 -2.13 20.97
C THR A 354 -2.57 -1.89 19.76
N ALA A 355 -3.32 -0.78 19.79
CA ALA A 355 -4.08 -0.28 18.65
C ALA A 355 -3.21 0.02 17.40
N ALA A 356 -1.88 0.07 17.54
CA ALA A 356 -0.97 0.23 16.40
C ALA A 356 -0.93 -0.98 15.44
N PHE A 357 -1.58 -2.10 15.78
CA PHE A 357 -1.70 -3.28 14.90
C PHE A 357 -3.09 -3.47 14.27
N LEU A 358 -4.03 -2.53 14.44
CA LEU A 358 -5.37 -2.62 13.84
C LEU A 358 -5.38 -2.66 12.30
N ASP A 359 -4.30 -2.23 11.64
CA ASP A 359 -4.11 -2.41 10.20
C ASP A 359 -3.54 -3.77 9.80
N GLU A 360 -3.23 -4.65 10.74
CA GLU A 360 -2.58 -5.95 10.50
C GLU A 360 -3.32 -7.13 11.17
N ILE A 361 -4.49 -6.87 11.76
CA ILE A 361 -5.48 -7.83 12.29
C ILE A 361 -5.96 -8.83 11.22
N PRO A 362 -6.31 -10.10 11.53
CA PRO A 362 -6.71 -11.10 10.53
C PRO A 362 -7.83 -10.68 9.58
N GLN A 363 -8.87 -10.02 10.11
CA GLN A 363 -10.01 -9.55 9.33
C GLN A 363 -9.64 -8.45 8.29
N ALA A 364 -8.40 -7.93 8.30
CA ALA A 364 -7.87 -7.06 7.25
C ALA A 364 -7.38 -7.81 6.00
N TYR A 365 -7.29 -9.14 6.07
CA TYR A 365 -6.76 -10.06 5.05
C TYR A 365 -7.84 -11.04 4.54
N LYS A 366 -7.57 -11.75 3.44
CA LYS A 366 -8.42 -12.90 3.03
C LYS A 366 -8.25 -14.06 4.04
N PRO A 367 -9.24 -14.95 4.20
CA PRO A 367 -9.06 -16.19 4.95
C PRO A 367 -7.91 -17.02 4.35
N ILE A 368 -6.84 -17.26 5.11
CA ILE A 368 -5.64 -17.94 4.60
C ILE A 368 -5.96 -19.37 4.17
N ASP A 369 -6.83 -20.08 4.87
CA ASP A 369 -7.28 -21.42 4.49
C ASP A 369 -7.98 -21.44 3.12
N ARG A 370 -8.64 -20.34 2.71
CA ARG A 370 -9.21 -20.23 1.36
C ARG A 370 -8.15 -19.99 0.28
N VAL A 371 -7.14 -19.17 0.58
CA VAL A 371 -5.95 -18.99 -0.28
C VAL A 371 -5.21 -20.32 -0.48
N MET A 372 -5.09 -21.13 0.58
CA MET A 372 -4.49 -22.46 0.50
C MET A 372 -5.36 -23.46 -0.26
N ALA A 373 -6.68 -23.46 -0.06
CA ALA A 373 -7.62 -24.27 -0.83
C ALA A 373 -7.66 -23.93 -2.33
N ASP A 374 -7.43 -22.66 -2.69
CA ASP A 374 -7.25 -22.22 -4.08
C ASP A 374 -5.84 -22.52 -4.64
N SER A 375 -4.89 -22.95 -3.79
CA SER A 375 -3.50 -23.26 -4.15
C SER A 375 -3.20 -24.75 -4.27
N VAL A 376 -4.21 -25.63 -4.25
CA VAL A 376 -4.05 -27.10 -4.21
C VAL A 376 -3.35 -27.70 -5.43
N ASP A 377 -3.36 -27.03 -6.58
CA ASP A 377 -2.60 -27.40 -7.77
C ASP A 377 -1.25 -26.66 -7.89
N LEU A 378 -0.97 -25.69 -7.01
CA LEU A 378 0.27 -24.91 -6.98
C LEU A 378 1.30 -25.49 -6.02
N VAL A 379 0.86 -25.93 -4.83
CA VAL A 379 1.73 -26.38 -3.73
C VAL A 379 1.18 -27.60 -2.99
N GLU A 380 2.08 -28.33 -2.36
CA GLU A 380 1.81 -29.30 -1.30
C GLU A 380 2.05 -28.65 0.07
N ILE A 381 1.14 -28.83 1.03
CA ILE A 381 1.36 -28.40 2.41
C ILE A 381 2.17 -29.48 3.11
N ARG A 382 3.34 -29.10 3.64
CA ARG A 382 4.16 -29.98 4.47
C ARG A 382 3.84 -29.83 5.96
N HIS A 383 3.72 -28.58 6.43
CA HIS A 383 3.42 -28.26 7.83
C HIS A 383 2.47 -27.06 7.93
N THR A 384 1.56 -27.10 8.90
CA THR A 384 0.60 -26.04 9.24
C THR A 384 0.96 -25.45 10.59
N LEU A 385 1.43 -24.20 10.59
CA LEU A 385 1.99 -23.52 11.76
C LEU A 385 0.92 -22.68 12.46
N ARG A 386 0.71 -22.94 13.76
CA ARG A 386 -0.08 -22.14 14.69
C ARG A 386 0.84 -21.26 15.53
N GLN A 387 0.61 -19.95 15.53
CA GLN A 387 1.41 -18.99 16.30
C GLN A 387 1.27 -19.22 17.81
N VAL A 388 2.33 -18.92 18.56
CA VAL A 388 2.34 -18.81 20.04
C VAL A 388 2.97 -17.50 20.52
N VAL A 389 3.89 -16.90 19.74
CA VAL A 389 4.41 -15.55 19.97
C VAL A 389 4.44 -14.77 18.66
N ASN A 390 3.95 -13.53 18.66
CA ASN A 390 4.11 -12.59 17.53
C ASN A 390 4.87 -11.32 17.95
N VAL A 391 5.96 -11.04 17.25
CA VAL A 391 6.81 -9.84 17.40
C VAL A 391 6.61 -8.94 16.19
N LYS A 392 6.07 -7.75 16.43
CA LYS A 392 5.73 -6.78 15.38
C LYS A 392 6.04 -5.34 15.77
N ALA A 393 6.31 -4.53 14.76
CA ALA A 393 6.73 -3.15 14.90
C ALA A 393 5.57 -2.17 15.12
N GLY A 394 5.34 -1.78 16.38
CA GLY A 394 4.38 -0.74 16.73
C GLY A 394 4.94 0.67 16.58
N ASN A 395 4.08 1.65 16.30
CA ASN A 395 4.45 3.07 16.18
C ASN A 395 4.70 3.79 17.53
N GLY A 396 4.76 3.05 18.63
CA GLY A 396 5.03 3.56 19.99
C GLY A 396 6.44 3.24 20.48
N ARG A 397 7.00 4.11 21.32
CA ARG A 397 8.23 3.81 22.07
C ARG A 397 7.99 2.68 23.07
N ILE A 398 9.02 1.89 23.34
CA ILE A 398 9.00 0.90 24.42
C ILE A 398 9.02 1.68 25.75
N HIS A 399 7.89 1.69 26.45
CA HIS A 399 7.78 2.12 27.83
C HIS A 399 7.39 0.89 28.66
N ASP A 400 8.33 0.37 29.45
CA ASP A 400 7.95 -0.47 30.58
C ASP A 400 7.30 0.44 31.64
N ALA A 401 6.07 0.10 32.03
CA ALA A 401 5.30 0.84 33.02
C ALA A 401 5.54 0.36 34.47
N ARG A 402 6.47 -0.58 34.70
CA ARG A 402 6.71 -1.21 36.02
C ARG A 402 8.11 -0.99 36.60
N SER A 403 9.14 -0.74 35.78
CA SER A 403 10.40 -0.16 36.25
C SER A 403 10.41 1.36 36.06
N GLY A 404 10.75 2.10 37.12
CA GLY A 404 10.84 3.56 37.10
C GLY A 404 12.08 4.12 36.40
N GLU A 405 12.73 3.34 35.53
CA GLU A 405 14.01 3.68 34.91
C GLU A 405 13.86 3.78 33.39
N ILE A 406 14.28 4.93 32.84
CA ILE A 406 14.48 5.06 31.39
C ILE A 406 15.67 4.17 31.03
N CYS A 407 15.41 3.03 30.40
CA CYS A 407 16.45 2.07 30.01
C CYS A 407 17.33 2.65 28.89
N TRP A 408 18.37 3.40 29.27
CA TRP A 408 19.45 3.79 28.38
C TRP A 408 20.34 2.59 28.09
N ASN A 409 20.58 2.30 26.82
CA ASN A 409 21.55 1.28 26.40
C ASN A 409 22.96 1.67 26.88
N VAL A 410 23.39 1.12 28.02
CA VAL A 410 24.73 1.33 28.59
C VAL A 410 25.38 -0.01 28.86
N GLY A 411 26.07 -0.54 27.85
CA GLY A 411 26.93 -1.71 27.98
C GLY A 411 28.10 -1.43 28.93
N ARG A 412 28.01 -1.90 30.18
CA ARG A 412 29.14 -1.97 31.12
C ARG A 412 29.09 -3.23 31.98
N SER A 413 29.76 -4.26 31.52
CA SER A 413 30.10 -5.44 32.34
C SER A 413 30.86 -5.02 33.60
N ARG A 414 30.36 -5.36 34.78
CA ARG A 414 31.07 -5.13 36.05
C ARG A 414 32.06 -6.26 36.32
N ALA A 415 33.32 -6.03 35.99
CA ALA A 415 34.43 -6.72 36.65
C ALA A 415 34.50 -6.32 38.14
N VAL A 416 35.10 -7.17 38.96
CA VAL A 416 35.11 -7.07 40.43
C VAL A 416 36.32 -6.24 40.93
N SER A 417 36.19 -5.71 42.16
CA SER A 417 37.23 -5.20 43.08
C SER A 417 37.70 -3.73 43.02
N VAL A 418 37.39 -3.02 44.13
CA VAL A 418 38.24 -2.10 44.93
C VAL A 418 38.92 -0.89 44.25
N GLY A 419 38.62 0.34 44.72
CA GLY A 419 39.39 1.55 44.35
C GLY A 419 38.85 2.90 44.83
N ALA A 420 39.29 3.33 46.02
CA ALA A 420 38.98 4.57 46.77
C ALA A 420 38.81 5.96 46.05
N GLN A 421 37.93 6.79 46.66
CA GLN A 421 38.06 8.26 46.94
C GLN A 421 37.78 9.38 45.90
N ARG A 422 36.84 10.28 46.29
CA ARG A 422 36.71 11.77 46.15
C ARG A 422 37.26 12.46 44.87
N ALA A 423 36.53 13.20 44.01
CA ALA A 423 35.34 14.10 44.08
C ALA A 423 35.62 15.59 44.41
N ARG A 424 34.85 16.51 43.75
CA ARG A 424 34.76 18.01 43.82
C ARG A 424 35.65 18.80 42.81
N SER A 425 35.27 19.99 42.29
CA SER A 425 33.96 20.70 42.20
C SER A 425 34.00 22.03 41.38
N GLY A 426 32.90 22.39 40.69
CA GLY A 426 32.54 23.77 40.27
C GLY A 426 33.14 24.29 38.94
N GLY A 427 32.60 25.34 38.28
CA GLY A 427 31.29 26.01 38.46
C GLY A 427 31.23 27.48 37.95
N HIS A 428 30.05 27.91 37.46
CA HIS A 428 29.64 29.33 37.16
C HIS A 428 30.40 30.08 36.03
N ALA A 429 29.94 31.22 35.46
CA ALA A 429 28.58 31.71 35.11
C ALA A 429 28.66 33.02 34.25
N ALA A 430 27.64 33.28 33.40
CA ALA A 430 27.25 34.62 32.87
C ALA A 430 28.27 35.35 31.92
N HIS A 431 28.01 36.49 31.25
CA HIS A 431 26.82 37.37 31.10
C HIS A 431 26.91 38.27 29.82
N GLN A 432 25.75 38.73 29.29
CA GLN A 432 25.42 40.03 28.62
C GLN A 432 26.40 40.79 27.64
N ARG A 433 25.96 41.59 26.65
CA ARG A 433 24.61 41.99 26.16
C ARG A 433 24.53 41.88 24.60
N LYS A 434 24.27 42.82 23.67
CA LYS A 434 23.83 44.25 23.61
C LYS A 434 22.96 44.48 22.31
N ARG A 435 22.87 45.72 21.80
CA ARG A 435 22.10 46.26 20.62
C ARG A 435 22.62 47.72 20.36
N PRO A 436 22.26 48.55 19.32
CA PRO A 436 20.90 48.70 18.71
C PRO A 436 20.76 49.21 17.23
N THR A 437 19.48 49.38 16.78
CA THR A 437 18.88 50.35 15.78
C THR A 437 19.36 50.48 14.32
N GLY A 438 18.50 50.74 13.30
CA GLY A 438 17.01 50.66 13.22
C GLY A 438 16.28 51.66 12.27
N ARG A 439 15.08 51.26 11.76
CA ARG A 439 14.04 52.06 11.00
C ARG A 439 14.43 52.52 9.55
N HIS A 440 13.55 52.78 8.56
CA HIS A 440 12.07 52.72 8.30
C HIS A 440 11.80 52.85 6.75
N ASP A 441 10.61 52.76 6.11
CA ASP A 441 9.34 51.98 6.21
C ASP A 441 8.30 52.46 5.10
N ARG A 442 7.46 51.58 4.49
CA ARG A 442 6.25 51.84 3.58
C ARG A 442 6.50 52.29 2.10
N HIS A 443 5.65 52.16 1.05
CA HIS A 443 4.36 51.48 0.63
C HIS A 443 4.15 51.65 -0.94
N VAL A 444 3.05 51.33 -1.67
CA VAL A 444 2.26 50.08 -2.00
C VAL A 444 1.12 50.38 -3.07
N SER A 445 0.60 49.40 -3.88
CA SER A 445 -0.68 49.39 -4.69
C SER A 445 -0.74 50.16 -6.06
N ALA A 446 -1.59 49.93 -7.12
CA ALA A 446 -2.39 48.80 -7.75
C ALA A 446 -2.61 49.04 -9.31
N SER A 447 -2.87 48.05 -10.21
CA SER A 447 -2.44 48.06 -11.68
C SER A 447 -3.44 48.39 -12.87
N PRO A 448 -2.93 48.68 -14.13
CA PRO A 448 -3.61 48.87 -15.46
C PRO A 448 -3.06 48.08 -16.72
N PHE A 449 -3.77 47.99 -17.90
CA PHE A 449 -3.61 46.96 -19.00
C PHE A 449 -4.70 46.83 -20.21
N MET A 450 -4.65 46.95 -21.59
CA MET A 450 -5.95 46.75 -22.42
C MET A 450 -6.47 47.30 -23.80
N LYS A 451 -5.76 47.77 -24.86
CA LYS A 451 -6.31 47.98 -26.26
C LYS A 451 -7.76 48.56 -26.48
N PRO A 452 -7.95 49.69 -27.22
CA PRO A 452 -8.40 49.51 -28.61
C PRO A 452 -7.90 50.54 -29.65
N GLU A 453 -7.50 50.00 -30.81
CA GLU A 453 -7.40 50.59 -32.17
C GLU A 453 -6.56 51.88 -32.42
N PRO A 454 -6.11 52.12 -33.67
CA PRO A 454 -4.86 52.86 -33.92
C PRO A 454 -5.02 54.26 -34.55
N GLU A 455 -4.14 55.18 -34.14
CA GLU A 455 -3.85 56.47 -34.81
C GLU A 455 -2.33 56.70 -34.81
N PRO A 456 -1.77 57.56 -35.70
CA PRO A 456 -0.33 57.58 -35.99
C PRO A 456 0.49 58.59 -35.18
N GLY A 457 1.78 58.31 -35.00
CA GLY A 457 2.81 59.33 -34.77
C GLY A 457 2.89 59.89 -33.34
N GLY A 458 3.33 59.09 -32.37
CA GLY A 458 3.76 59.56 -31.05
C GLY A 458 4.76 58.61 -30.40
N ASP A 459 5.76 59.17 -29.70
CA ASP A 459 6.70 58.38 -28.91
C ASP A 459 5.97 57.63 -27.78
N VAL A 460 6.22 56.32 -27.66
CA VAL A 460 5.68 55.48 -26.57
C VAL A 460 6.81 55.03 -25.64
N PRO A 461 6.99 55.67 -24.47
CA PRO A 461 7.92 55.21 -23.45
C PRO A 461 7.48 53.87 -22.83
N PRO A 462 8.40 53.09 -22.23
CA PRO A 462 8.08 51.77 -21.69
C PRO A 462 7.18 51.83 -20.44
N LEU A 463 6.04 51.14 -20.49
CA LEU A 463 5.11 51.02 -19.37
C LEU A 463 5.48 49.85 -18.44
N ARG A 464 5.90 50.19 -17.21
CA ARG A 464 5.84 49.31 -16.03
C ARG A 464 4.43 49.26 -15.45
N THR A 465 4.12 48.31 -14.55
CA THR A 465 3.40 48.59 -13.27
C THR A 465 3.36 47.38 -12.32
N ASP A 466 4.02 47.50 -11.17
CA ASP A 466 4.31 46.47 -10.15
C ASP A 466 3.12 45.98 -9.27
N LEU A 467 1.87 46.09 -9.73
CA LEU A 467 0.74 46.34 -8.82
C LEU A 467 -0.47 45.39 -9.04
N SER A 468 -1.55 45.48 -8.23
CA SER A 468 -2.53 44.38 -8.01
C SER A 468 -3.91 44.47 -8.70
N ASP A 469 -4.62 43.33 -8.69
CA ASP A 469 -5.76 43.01 -9.56
C ASP A 469 -7.09 43.70 -9.20
N GLY A 470 -7.29 44.12 -7.96
CA GLY A 470 -8.48 44.88 -7.56
C GLY A 470 -8.58 46.25 -8.26
N ALA A 471 -7.44 46.89 -8.57
CA ALA A 471 -7.44 48.11 -9.37
C ALA A 471 -7.53 47.84 -10.88
N LEU A 472 -7.07 46.68 -11.36
CA LEU A 472 -7.27 46.27 -12.76
C LEU A 472 -8.77 46.21 -13.07
N ILE A 473 -9.54 45.57 -12.18
CA ILE A 473 -11.00 45.56 -12.20
C ILE A 473 -11.58 46.98 -12.20
N GLU A 474 -11.19 47.83 -11.24
CA GLU A 474 -11.79 49.16 -11.07
C GLU A 474 -11.39 50.22 -12.10
N ARG A 475 -10.35 49.97 -12.91
CA ARG A 475 -10.13 50.71 -14.16
C ARG A 475 -10.95 50.09 -15.30
N ALA A 476 -10.99 48.77 -15.43
CA ALA A 476 -11.78 48.09 -16.49
C ALA A 476 -13.28 48.43 -16.41
N ARG A 477 -13.83 48.50 -15.19
CA ARG A 477 -15.19 48.97 -14.88
C ARG A 477 -15.49 50.39 -15.38
N ARG A 478 -14.48 51.25 -15.45
CA ARG A 478 -14.58 52.63 -15.97
C ARG A 478 -14.36 52.74 -17.47
N GLY A 479 -14.56 51.64 -18.21
CA GLY A 479 -14.35 51.59 -19.65
C GLY A 479 -12.89 51.72 -20.07
N ASP A 480 -11.96 51.61 -19.13
CA ASP A 480 -10.53 51.59 -19.41
C ASP A 480 -10.20 50.29 -20.15
N ARG A 481 -10.34 50.33 -21.48
CA ARG A 481 -9.64 49.44 -22.42
C ARG A 481 -8.17 49.86 -22.56
N ALA A 482 -7.58 50.07 -21.39
CA ALA A 482 -6.21 49.90 -20.97
C ALA A 482 -6.20 49.49 -19.47
N ALA A 483 -7.12 48.60 -19.01
CA ALA A 483 -7.11 47.91 -17.69
C ALA A 483 -7.39 46.37 -17.56
N TYR A 484 -7.98 45.67 -18.55
CA TYR A 484 -8.37 44.23 -18.52
C TYR A 484 -7.35 43.15 -19.04
N GLY A 485 -6.10 43.48 -19.42
CA GLY A 485 -5.39 42.81 -20.56
C GLY A 485 -4.33 41.68 -20.50
N GLU A 486 -3.39 41.54 -19.57
CA GLU A 486 -2.99 42.41 -18.41
C GLU A 486 -3.62 41.42 -17.32
N LEU A 487 -4.89 41.61 -16.88
CA LEU A 487 -5.69 40.53 -16.25
C LEU A 487 -5.76 39.27 -17.14
N TRP A 488 -6.08 39.43 -18.42
CA TRP A 488 -6.01 38.30 -19.36
C TRP A 488 -4.61 37.68 -19.39
N GLN A 489 -3.53 38.41 -19.67
CA GLN A 489 -2.19 37.81 -19.71
C GLN A 489 -1.70 37.21 -18.36
N ARG A 490 -2.01 37.83 -17.20
CA ARG A 490 -1.66 37.35 -15.85
C ARG A 490 -2.38 36.06 -15.44
N HIS A 491 -3.60 35.88 -15.91
CA HIS A 491 -4.47 34.81 -15.44
C HIS A 491 -4.80 33.76 -16.52
N ALA A 492 -4.73 34.08 -17.81
CA ALA A 492 -5.07 33.17 -18.90
C ALA A 492 -4.15 31.94 -18.95
N ALA A 493 -2.89 32.04 -18.48
CA ALA A 493 -2.02 30.87 -18.33
C ALA A 493 -2.61 29.84 -17.35
N SER A 494 -3.01 30.27 -16.15
CA SER A 494 -3.67 29.38 -15.17
C SER A 494 -5.11 29.04 -15.58
N ALA A 495 -5.80 29.93 -16.30
CA ALA A 495 -7.13 29.67 -16.84
C ALA A 495 -7.10 28.50 -17.82
N ARG A 496 -6.08 28.42 -18.69
CA ARG A 496 -5.83 27.27 -19.57
C ARG A 496 -5.53 25.99 -18.79
N THR A 497 -4.71 26.06 -17.74
CA THR A 497 -4.44 24.92 -16.85
C THR A 497 -5.73 24.37 -16.24
N VAL A 498 -6.67 25.23 -15.84
CA VAL A 498 -7.97 24.86 -15.26
C VAL A 498 -9.01 24.47 -16.32
N ALA A 499 -9.01 25.09 -17.50
CA ALA A 499 -9.88 24.73 -18.62
C ALA A 499 -9.57 23.31 -19.15
N ARG A 500 -8.29 22.93 -19.16
CA ARG A 500 -7.82 21.56 -19.47
C ARG A 500 -8.36 20.47 -18.53
N SER A 501 -8.81 20.84 -17.32
CA SER A 501 -9.49 19.91 -16.39
C SER A 501 -11.01 19.85 -16.55
N TYR A 502 -11.60 20.57 -17.50
CA TYR A 502 -13.06 20.64 -17.70
C TYR A 502 -13.56 20.25 -19.11
N SER A 503 -12.67 20.04 -20.09
CA SER A 503 -13.03 19.94 -21.49
C SER A 503 -12.13 18.99 -22.29
N SER A 504 -12.71 18.20 -23.18
CA SER A 504 -12.03 17.47 -24.26
C SER A 504 -11.96 18.27 -25.58
N LEU A 505 -12.64 19.42 -25.65
CA LEU A 505 -12.52 20.44 -26.70
C LEU A 505 -11.48 21.50 -26.32
N ASP A 506 -11.08 22.36 -27.27
CA ASP A 506 -9.96 23.30 -27.09
C ASP A 506 -10.10 24.16 -25.81
N PRO A 507 -9.14 24.06 -24.87
CA PRO A 507 -9.14 24.85 -23.65
C PRO A 507 -9.08 26.37 -23.88
N ASP A 508 -8.54 26.83 -25.00
CA ASP A 508 -8.38 28.26 -25.27
C ASP A 508 -9.71 28.96 -25.59
N ASP A 509 -10.65 28.27 -26.24
CA ASP A 509 -12.01 28.77 -26.49
C ASP A 509 -12.82 28.89 -25.19
N LEU A 510 -12.73 27.87 -24.31
CA LEU A 510 -13.38 27.88 -23.00
C LEU A 510 -12.85 29.02 -22.11
N VAL A 511 -11.55 29.33 -22.22
CA VAL A 511 -10.93 30.52 -21.60
C VAL A 511 -11.45 31.80 -22.25
N ALA A 512 -11.48 31.89 -23.59
CA ALA A 512 -11.94 33.06 -24.33
C ALA A 512 -13.38 33.47 -23.99
N GLU A 513 -14.31 32.51 -23.99
CA GLU A 513 -15.71 32.78 -23.64
C GLU A 513 -15.86 33.17 -22.16
N SER A 514 -15.12 32.51 -21.26
CA SER A 514 -15.21 32.77 -19.82
C SER A 514 -14.66 34.13 -19.42
N PHE A 515 -13.57 34.59 -20.04
CA PHE A 515 -13.11 35.98 -19.87
C PHE A 515 -14.12 36.96 -20.49
N THR A 516 -14.62 36.73 -21.71
CA THR A 516 -15.62 37.62 -22.34
C THR A 516 -16.83 37.86 -21.43
N LYS A 517 -17.42 36.79 -20.87
CA LYS A 517 -18.50 36.88 -19.86
C LYS A 517 -18.14 37.72 -18.62
N ILE A 518 -16.90 37.65 -18.14
CA ILE A 518 -16.43 38.47 -17.00
C ILE A 518 -16.26 39.93 -17.42
N TYR A 519 -15.77 40.19 -18.63
CA TYR A 519 -15.61 41.53 -19.15
C TYR A 519 -16.97 42.23 -19.27
N ASP A 520 -17.94 41.58 -19.90
CA ASP A 520 -19.32 42.07 -20.02
C ASP A 520 -19.97 42.28 -18.65
N SER A 521 -19.76 41.34 -17.71
CA SER A 521 -20.24 41.45 -16.33
C SER A 521 -19.65 42.66 -15.59
N ILE A 522 -18.36 42.97 -15.78
CA ILE A 522 -17.70 44.15 -15.20
C ILE A 522 -18.24 45.45 -15.81
N LEU A 523 -18.43 45.49 -17.13
CA LEU A 523 -19.00 46.65 -17.83
C LEU A 523 -20.47 46.91 -17.44
N ALA A 524 -21.25 45.85 -17.21
CA ALA A 524 -22.62 45.92 -16.73
C ALA A 524 -22.74 46.30 -15.23
N GLY A 525 -21.63 46.67 -14.57
CA GLY A 525 -21.60 47.05 -13.15
C GLY A 525 -21.53 45.88 -12.16
N GLY A 526 -21.53 44.63 -12.64
CA GLY A 526 -21.33 43.42 -11.85
C GLY A 526 -19.87 42.97 -11.80
N GLY A 527 -19.64 41.66 -11.92
CA GLY A 527 -18.30 41.05 -11.92
C GLY A 527 -17.59 41.04 -10.56
N PRO A 528 -16.33 40.61 -10.50
CA PRO A 528 -15.51 40.66 -9.29
C PRO A 528 -15.16 42.09 -8.90
N THR A 529 -14.70 42.30 -7.66
CA THR A 529 -14.24 43.60 -7.12
C THR A 529 -12.80 43.59 -6.61
N SER A 530 -12.21 42.41 -6.38
CA SER A 530 -10.82 42.27 -5.88
C SER A 530 -10.19 40.93 -6.25
N ALA A 531 -10.86 39.83 -5.91
CA ALA A 531 -10.39 38.47 -6.17
C ALA A 531 -10.74 38.00 -7.60
N PHE A 532 -9.97 38.43 -8.60
CA PHE A 532 -10.24 38.08 -10.01
C PHE A 532 -10.09 36.58 -10.30
N ARG A 533 -8.98 35.95 -9.87
CA ARG A 533 -8.66 34.54 -10.18
C ARG A 533 -9.74 33.54 -9.71
N PRO A 534 -10.28 33.62 -8.48
CA PRO A 534 -11.38 32.75 -8.05
C PRO A 534 -12.67 32.95 -8.86
N TYR A 535 -13.05 34.20 -9.14
CA TYR A 535 -14.23 34.50 -9.96
C TYR A 535 -14.09 33.97 -11.40
N LEU A 536 -12.88 34.06 -11.96
CA LEU A 536 -12.52 33.48 -13.26
C LEU A 536 -12.69 31.96 -13.26
N PHE A 537 -12.18 31.26 -12.25
CA PHE A 537 -12.33 29.80 -12.14
C PHE A 537 -13.80 29.38 -11.93
N THR A 538 -14.59 30.16 -11.18
CA THR A 538 -16.05 29.97 -11.08
C THR A 538 -16.74 30.15 -12.43
N THR A 539 -16.37 31.17 -13.20
CA THR A 539 -16.96 31.43 -14.52
C THR A 539 -16.59 30.37 -15.55
N LEU A 540 -15.35 29.86 -15.52
CA LEU A 540 -14.89 28.72 -16.31
C LEU A 540 -15.74 27.47 -16.05
N ARG A 541 -15.92 27.09 -14.76
CA ARG A 541 -16.75 25.95 -14.37
C ARG A 541 -18.19 26.10 -14.86
N ASN A 542 -18.77 27.30 -14.73
CA ASN A 542 -20.14 27.57 -15.17
C ASN A 542 -20.29 27.53 -16.70
N THR A 543 -19.29 28.00 -17.46
CA THR A 543 -19.27 27.94 -18.93
C THR A 543 -19.12 26.50 -19.42
N ALA A 544 -18.16 25.73 -18.88
CA ALA A 544 -17.99 24.32 -19.24
C ALA A 544 -19.27 23.50 -18.95
N ALA A 545 -19.91 23.73 -17.79
CA ALA A 545 -21.18 23.12 -17.44
C ALA A 545 -22.34 23.54 -18.37
N SER A 546 -22.26 24.70 -19.04
CA SER A 546 -23.24 25.11 -20.05
C SER A 546 -23.02 24.42 -21.40
N TRP A 547 -21.77 24.24 -21.84
CA TRP A 547 -21.43 23.47 -23.05
C TRP A 547 -21.91 22.02 -22.96
N GLY A 548 -21.71 21.37 -21.79
CA GLY A 548 -22.19 20.01 -21.54
C GLY A 548 -23.72 19.85 -21.61
N ARG A 549 -24.49 20.89 -21.24
CA ARG A 549 -25.95 20.87 -21.34
C ARG A 549 -26.46 21.07 -22.76
N GLY A 550 -25.93 22.05 -23.49
CA GLY A 550 -26.38 22.35 -24.86
C GLY A 550 -26.24 21.16 -25.83
N ARG A 551 -25.26 20.28 -25.61
CA ARG A 551 -25.06 19.07 -26.43
C ARG A 551 -26.02 17.92 -26.10
N ARG A 552 -26.69 17.92 -24.94
CA ARG A 552 -27.69 16.88 -24.55
C ARG A 552 -29.04 17.10 -25.25
N GLU A 553 -29.29 18.28 -25.83
CA GLU A 553 -30.48 18.59 -26.63
C GLU A 553 -30.34 18.21 -28.12
N THR A 554 -29.14 17.83 -28.59
CA THR A 554 -28.86 17.63 -30.04
C THR A 554 -28.45 16.21 -30.43
N ASN A 555 -28.48 15.24 -29.52
CA ASN A 555 -28.03 13.86 -29.81
C ASN A 555 -28.88 12.80 -29.11
N LEU A 556 -30.18 12.77 -29.44
CA LEU A 556 -31.10 11.70 -29.10
C LEU A 556 -31.12 10.68 -30.26
N GLU A 557 -30.38 9.58 -30.11
CA GLU A 557 -30.81 8.21 -30.44
C GLU A 557 -29.69 7.17 -30.17
N THR A 558 -30.11 5.95 -29.81
CA THR A 558 -29.31 4.72 -29.62
C THR A 558 -28.63 4.51 -28.25
N LEU A 559 -29.12 3.46 -27.56
CA LEU A 559 -28.57 2.76 -26.37
C LEU A 559 -28.50 3.53 -25.05
N GLU A 560 -29.58 3.39 -24.28
CA GLU A 560 -29.64 3.63 -22.84
C GLU A 560 -28.98 2.48 -22.07
N SER A 561 -28.14 2.81 -21.08
CA SER A 561 -27.75 1.92 -19.98
C SER A 561 -28.13 2.60 -18.67
N PHE A 562 -28.89 1.91 -17.81
CA PHE A 562 -29.48 2.51 -16.60
C PHE A 562 -28.42 3.02 -15.61
N GLU A 563 -28.63 4.22 -15.07
CA GLU A 563 -27.82 4.83 -14.01
C GLU A 563 -28.18 4.26 -12.63
N ASP A 564 -27.18 3.96 -11.79
CA ASP A 564 -27.39 3.70 -10.36
C ASP A 564 -27.48 5.05 -9.61
N PRO A 565 -28.58 5.33 -8.86
CA PRO A 565 -28.74 6.60 -8.15
C PRO A 565 -27.76 6.81 -6.98
N ALA A 566 -26.95 5.82 -6.59
CA ALA A 566 -26.01 5.94 -5.47
C ALA A 566 -24.77 6.82 -5.76
N SER A 567 -24.40 7.08 -7.02
CA SER A 567 -23.10 7.67 -7.39
C SER A 567 -23.17 8.93 -8.27
N SER A 568 -23.99 9.91 -7.89
CA SER A 568 -23.93 11.24 -8.53
C SER A 568 -22.67 12.03 -8.16
N ASP A 569 -22.04 12.72 -9.14
CA ASP A 569 -20.91 13.64 -8.92
C ASP A 569 -21.19 14.72 -7.84
N ALA A 570 -22.47 15.08 -7.67
CA ALA A 570 -22.92 16.01 -6.65
C ALA A 570 -22.69 15.47 -5.23
N ALA A 571 -22.92 14.17 -4.98
CA ALA A 571 -22.69 13.55 -3.68
C ALA A 571 -21.19 13.50 -3.34
N THR A 572 -20.34 13.18 -4.30
CA THR A 572 -18.87 13.18 -4.16
C THR A 572 -18.34 14.57 -3.80
N LEU A 573 -18.86 15.61 -4.46
CA LEU A 573 -18.47 16.99 -4.19
C LEU A 573 -19.01 17.51 -2.85
N ASP A 574 -20.23 17.17 -2.46
CA ASP A 574 -20.80 17.56 -1.16
C ASP A 574 -20.11 16.85 0.01
N ALA A 575 -19.73 15.57 -0.14
CA ALA A 575 -18.89 14.86 0.83
C ALA A 575 -17.50 15.51 0.99
N LEU A 576 -16.92 16.01 -0.09
CA LEU A 576 -15.67 16.78 -0.08
C LEU A 576 -15.83 18.15 0.60
N ASP A 577 -16.92 18.88 0.32
CA ASP A 577 -17.17 20.21 0.89
C ASP A 577 -17.46 20.16 2.41
N ARG A 578 -18.04 19.03 2.86
CA ARG A 578 -18.19 18.67 4.28
C ARG A 578 -16.87 18.31 4.98
N SER A 579 -15.74 18.20 4.28
CA SER A 579 -14.47 17.79 4.91
C SER A 579 -13.94 18.81 5.93
N THR A 580 -13.56 18.32 7.10
CA THR A 580 -13.14 19.14 8.25
C THR A 580 -11.97 20.08 7.95
N THR A 581 -11.07 19.68 7.05
CA THR A 581 -9.93 20.48 6.60
C THR A 581 -10.36 21.65 5.70
N ALA A 582 -11.38 21.49 4.87
CA ALA A 582 -11.95 22.57 4.05
C ALA A 582 -12.57 23.65 4.95
N GLN A 583 -13.37 23.23 5.92
CA GLN A 583 -14.01 24.10 6.90
C GLN A 583 -12.96 24.84 7.74
N ALA A 584 -11.92 24.14 8.19
CA ALA A 584 -10.80 24.73 8.91
C ALA A 584 -10.09 25.81 8.10
N PHE A 585 -9.78 25.57 6.82
CA PHE A 585 -9.15 26.56 5.94
C PHE A 585 -10.06 27.77 5.67
N ARG A 586 -11.33 27.54 5.35
CA ARG A 586 -12.33 28.61 5.12
C ARG A 586 -12.56 29.50 6.35
N SER A 587 -12.32 28.98 7.55
CA SER A 587 -12.42 29.74 8.81
C SER A 587 -11.26 30.72 9.07
N LEU A 588 -10.20 30.69 8.25
CA LEU A 588 -9.04 31.57 8.40
C LEU A 588 -9.30 32.95 7.78
N PRO A 589 -8.61 34.02 8.24
CA PRO A 589 -8.64 35.31 7.56
C PRO A 589 -8.23 35.19 6.08
N THR A 590 -8.85 35.95 5.17
CA THR A 590 -8.62 35.84 3.72
C THR A 590 -7.13 35.94 3.34
N ARG A 591 -6.38 36.87 3.93
CA ARG A 591 -4.92 37.00 3.72
C ARG A 591 -4.08 35.83 4.23
N TRP A 592 -4.63 34.98 5.09
CA TRP A 592 -3.99 33.73 5.52
C TRP A 592 -4.31 32.62 4.52
N GLN A 593 -5.54 32.57 4.01
CA GLN A 593 -5.94 31.67 2.91
C GLN A 593 -5.12 31.95 1.63
N GLU A 594 -5.00 33.21 1.21
CA GLU A 594 -4.23 33.64 0.03
C GLU A 594 -2.76 33.21 0.11
N VAL A 595 -2.08 33.51 1.22
CA VAL A 595 -0.65 33.18 1.37
C VAL A 595 -0.43 31.68 1.48
N LEU A 596 -1.33 30.93 2.14
CA LEU A 596 -1.29 29.46 2.17
C LEU A 596 -1.53 28.85 0.79
N TRP A 597 -2.44 29.43 0.00
CA TRP A 597 -2.69 28.98 -1.36
C TRP A 597 -1.41 29.12 -2.20
N TYR A 598 -0.82 30.30 -2.24
CA TYR A 598 0.41 30.51 -3.00
C TYR A 598 1.60 29.68 -2.47
N SER A 599 1.75 29.46 -1.16
CA SER A 599 2.91 28.73 -0.61
C SER A 599 2.77 27.21 -0.57
N GLU A 600 1.59 26.66 -0.24
CA GLU A 600 1.40 25.21 -0.12
C GLU A 600 0.79 24.57 -1.38
N VAL A 601 0.05 25.34 -2.20
CA VAL A 601 -0.69 24.83 -3.38
C VAL A 601 0.02 25.20 -4.69
N GLU A 602 0.45 26.46 -4.84
CA GLU A 602 1.21 26.92 -6.01
C GLU A 602 2.74 26.87 -5.80
N GLY A 603 3.20 26.39 -4.64
CA GLY A 603 4.62 26.11 -4.34
C GLY A 603 5.55 27.33 -4.28
N MET A 604 5.02 28.55 -4.23
CA MET A 604 5.78 29.78 -4.38
C MET A 604 6.61 30.15 -3.14
N GLY A 605 7.82 30.63 -3.36
CA GLY A 605 8.68 31.20 -2.31
C GLY A 605 8.13 32.55 -1.80
N PRO A 606 8.36 32.93 -0.52
CA PRO A 606 7.87 34.19 0.04
C PRO A 606 8.27 35.47 -0.73
N GLN A 607 9.36 35.40 -1.51
CA GLN A 607 9.83 36.44 -2.43
C GLN A 607 8.91 36.62 -3.65
N GLN A 608 8.34 35.54 -4.16
CA GLN A 608 7.39 35.53 -5.29
C GLN A 608 5.97 35.89 -4.84
N ILE A 609 5.58 35.45 -3.63
CA ILE A 609 4.27 35.77 -3.04
C ILE A 609 4.19 37.25 -2.63
N ALA A 610 5.30 37.85 -2.19
CA ALA A 610 5.38 39.20 -1.66
C ALA A 610 4.72 40.29 -2.54
N PRO A 611 5.05 40.40 -3.85
CA PRO A 611 4.35 41.29 -4.78
C PRO A 611 2.84 41.02 -4.86
N LEU A 612 2.43 39.74 -4.95
CA LEU A 612 1.03 39.33 -5.13
C LEU A 612 0.14 39.75 -3.96
N VAL A 613 0.66 39.67 -2.72
CA VAL A 613 -0.09 40.05 -1.50
C VAL A 613 0.25 41.46 -0.98
N GLY A 614 1.04 42.24 -1.72
CA GLY A 614 1.39 43.62 -1.40
C GLY A 614 2.23 43.80 -0.12
N MET A 615 3.13 42.85 0.16
CA MET A 615 3.95 42.80 1.38
C MET A 615 5.43 42.55 1.06
N SER A 616 6.34 42.76 2.03
CA SER A 616 7.76 42.38 1.83
C SER A 616 7.96 40.88 2.00
N ALA A 617 9.03 40.31 1.42
CA ALA A 617 9.32 38.87 1.50
C ALA A 617 9.36 38.34 2.95
N ASN A 618 10.01 39.06 3.87
CA ASN A 618 10.05 38.71 5.29
C ASN A 618 8.68 38.83 5.98
N ALA A 619 7.89 39.85 5.66
CA ALA A 619 6.55 39.99 6.20
C ALA A 619 5.61 38.88 5.68
N THR A 620 5.82 38.44 4.44
CA THR A 620 5.08 37.36 3.76
C THR A 620 5.47 35.99 4.32
N ALA A 621 6.77 35.72 4.53
CA ALA A 621 7.24 34.51 5.22
C ALA A 621 6.68 34.42 6.66
N ALA A 622 6.68 35.55 7.39
CA ALA A 622 6.08 35.64 8.72
C ALA A 622 4.54 35.57 8.70
N LEU A 623 3.88 35.84 7.56
CA LEU A 623 2.45 35.64 7.37
C LEU A 623 2.14 34.18 7.04
N ALA A 624 2.87 33.55 6.11
CA ALA A 624 2.78 32.13 5.76
C ALA A 624 2.97 31.23 7.00
N TYR A 625 4.00 31.51 7.82
CA TYR A 625 4.23 30.79 9.08
C TYR A 625 3.04 30.92 10.04
N ARG A 626 2.46 32.11 10.20
CA ARG A 626 1.27 32.33 11.05
C ARG A 626 0.01 31.73 10.44
N ALA A 627 -0.12 31.68 9.12
CA ALA A 627 -1.25 31.11 8.41
C ALA A 627 -1.25 29.58 8.50
N ARG A 628 -0.12 28.91 8.25
CA ARG A 628 0.07 27.45 8.50
C ARG A 628 -0.24 27.07 9.94
N GLU A 629 0.16 27.93 10.88
CA GLU A 629 -0.14 27.71 12.28
C GLU A 629 -1.61 27.98 12.63
N GLY A 630 -2.22 29.01 12.06
CA GLY A 630 -3.65 29.30 12.18
C GLY A 630 -4.52 28.16 11.65
N LEU A 631 -4.17 27.63 10.47
CA LEU A 631 -4.77 26.44 9.87
C LEU A 631 -4.73 25.25 10.83
N ARG A 632 -3.57 24.95 11.41
CA ARG A 632 -3.43 23.88 12.41
C ARG A 632 -4.35 24.08 13.61
N GLN A 633 -4.44 25.30 14.16
CA GLN A 633 -5.36 25.59 15.28
C GLN A 633 -6.84 25.48 14.89
N ALA A 634 -7.22 25.95 13.69
CA ALA A 634 -8.58 25.81 13.17
C ALA A 634 -8.96 24.34 12.93
N TRP A 635 -8.03 23.57 12.38
CA TRP A 635 -8.18 22.14 12.08
C TRP A 635 -8.37 21.28 13.32
N ILE A 636 -7.57 21.53 14.37
CA ILE A 636 -7.73 20.91 15.69
C ILE A 636 -9.13 21.23 16.24
N ARG A 637 -9.53 22.51 16.24
CA ARG A 637 -10.84 22.95 16.75
C ARG A 637 -12.02 22.39 15.96
N ALA A 638 -11.86 22.16 14.66
CA ALA A 638 -12.91 21.59 13.81
C ALA A 638 -13.11 20.08 14.09
N HIS A 639 -12.04 19.29 14.20
CA HIS A 639 -12.14 17.86 14.58
C HIS A 639 -12.69 17.62 15.99
N LEU A 640 -12.55 18.61 16.87
CA LEU A 640 -13.01 18.56 18.25
C LEU A 640 -14.33 19.30 18.47
N ARG A 641 -14.94 19.83 17.40
CA ARG A 641 -16.28 20.47 17.46
C ARG A 641 -17.41 19.45 17.47
N ASN A 642 -17.18 18.26 16.92
CA ASN A 642 -18.06 17.09 17.04
C ASN A 642 -17.75 16.33 18.35
N ALA A 643 -17.59 17.07 19.44
CA ALA A 643 -17.47 16.55 20.78
C ALA A 643 -18.29 17.44 21.71
N GLU A 644 -19.34 16.88 22.31
CA GLU A 644 -19.72 17.31 23.65
C GLU A 644 -18.59 16.87 24.58
N ALA A 645 -17.58 17.75 24.70
CA ALA A 645 -16.29 17.37 25.24
C ALA A 645 -16.39 17.13 26.75
N GLU A 646 -16.06 15.90 27.18
CA GLU A 646 -15.88 15.59 28.59
C GLU A 646 -14.92 16.61 29.26
N PRO A 647 -15.15 16.99 30.53
CA PRO A 647 -14.44 18.07 31.18
C PRO A 647 -12.91 17.94 31.14
N GLU A 648 -12.41 16.71 31.08
CA GLU A 648 -11.00 16.35 31.18
C GLU A 648 -10.21 16.65 29.89
N CYS A 649 -10.76 16.29 28.72
CA CYS A 649 -10.11 16.50 27.42
C CYS A 649 -9.88 17.99 27.13
N ARG A 650 -10.79 18.87 27.55
CA ARG A 650 -10.78 20.31 27.23
C ARG A 650 -9.45 20.99 27.58
N TRP A 651 -8.83 20.66 28.72
CA TRP A 651 -7.56 21.29 29.14
C TRP A 651 -6.42 20.95 28.18
N THR A 652 -6.36 19.71 27.69
CA THR A 652 -5.33 19.23 26.77
C THR A 652 -5.57 19.77 25.37
N ILE A 653 -6.82 19.79 24.91
CA ILE A 653 -7.25 20.35 23.62
C ILE A 653 -6.75 21.80 23.44
N ASP A 654 -6.97 22.67 24.43
CA ASP A 654 -6.49 24.06 24.44
C ASP A 654 -4.95 24.19 24.28
N ARG A 655 -4.21 23.15 24.67
CA ARG A 655 -2.75 23.15 24.81
C ARG A 655 -2.05 22.29 23.77
N LEU A 656 -2.79 21.48 23.02
CA LEU A 656 -2.28 20.58 21.99
C LEU A 656 -1.53 21.33 20.88
N GLY A 657 -2.02 22.52 20.52
CA GLY A 657 -1.31 23.44 19.64
C GLY A 657 0.03 23.94 20.22
N GLY A 658 0.14 24.13 21.54
CA GLY A 658 1.42 24.39 22.20
C GLY A 658 2.35 23.17 22.16
N TYR A 659 1.78 21.99 22.38
CA TYR A 659 2.49 20.70 22.42
C TYR A 659 3.16 20.36 21.09
N THR A 660 2.43 20.35 19.99
CA THR A 660 2.96 20.03 18.65
C THR A 660 4.03 21.01 18.15
N ARG A 661 4.19 22.18 18.80
CA ARG A 661 5.23 23.17 18.52
C ARG A 661 6.47 23.04 19.41
N GLY A 662 6.48 22.15 20.41
CA GLY A 662 7.52 22.10 21.44
C GLY A 662 7.59 23.37 22.30
N LYS A 663 6.47 24.11 22.45
CA LYS A 663 6.43 25.44 23.10
C LYS A 663 5.60 25.49 24.39
N LEU A 664 5.18 24.34 24.91
CA LEU A 664 4.69 24.22 26.29
C LEU A 664 5.87 24.28 27.27
N ARG A 665 5.58 24.66 28.52
CA ARG A 665 6.51 24.48 29.65
C ARG A 665 6.55 23.01 30.00
N ALA A 666 7.69 22.46 30.43
CA ALA A 666 7.85 21.03 30.70
C ALA A 666 6.72 20.40 31.56
N ARG A 667 6.19 21.12 32.57
CA ARG A 667 5.03 20.68 33.38
C ARG A 667 3.73 20.59 32.58
N ASP A 668 3.48 21.54 31.68
CA ASP A 668 2.32 21.52 30.80
C ASP A 668 2.50 20.48 29.68
N THR A 669 3.73 20.30 29.17
CA THR A 669 4.10 19.24 28.22
C THR A 669 3.79 17.87 28.79
N ALA A 670 4.35 17.54 29.96
CA ALA A 670 4.15 16.24 30.61
C ALA A 670 2.68 15.96 30.97
N LYS A 671 1.88 17.00 31.32
CA LYS A 671 0.44 16.83 31.55
C LYS A 671 -0.35 16.64 30.24
N VAL A 672 0.07 17.25 29.14
CA VAL A 672 -0.49 16.91 27.82
C VAL A 672 -0.12 15.48 27.44
N GLU A 673 1.15 15.08 27.61
CA GLU A 673 1.64 13.74 27.27
C GLU A 673 0.90 12.64 28.03
N ALA A 674 0.78 12.72 29.36
CA ALA A 674 0.00 11.74 30.12
C ALA A 674 -1.46 11.62 29.64
N HIS A 675 -2.11 12.74 29.29
CA HIS A 675 -3.47 12.69 28.72
C HIS A 675 -3.49 12.14 27.28
N LEU A 676 -2.40 12.22 26.52
CA LEU A 676 -2.29 11.61 25.20
C LEU A 676 -2.06 10.10 25.30
N ASP A 677 -1.34 9.65 26.32
CA ASP A 677 -1.15 8.23 26.62
C ASP A 677 -2.50 7.57 26.99
N ASP A 678 -3.35 8.25 27.78
CA ASP A 678 -4.68 7.76 28.17
C ASP A 678 -5.80 8.01 27.12
N CYS A 679 -5.75 9.11 26.36
CA CYS A 679 -6.83 9.52 25.44
C CYS A 679 -6.45 9.36 23.96
N ALA A 680 -6.79 8.19 23.40
CA ALA A 680 -6.60 7.85 21.99
C ALA A 680 -7.13 8.93 21.01
N ARG A 681 -8.30 9.54 21.29
CA ARG A 681 -8.88 10.61 20.46
C ARG A 681 -7.98 11.84 20.39
N CYS A 682 -7.46 12.28 21.54
CA CYS A 682 -6.52 13.40 21.58
C CYS A 682 -5.20 13.05 20.88
N THR A 683 -4.73 11.80 20.98
CA THR A 683 -3.51 11.30 20.31
C THR A 683 -3.61 11.23 18.79
N ILE A 684 -4.73 10.75 18.24
CA ILE A 684 -4.98 10.78 16.80
C ILE A 684 -4.94 12.24 16.29
N VAL A 685 -5.66 13.15 16.95
CA VAL A 685 -5.66 14.58 16.60
C VAL A 685 -4.28 15.21 16.79
N ALA A 686 -3.48 14.79 17.78
CA ALA A 686 -2.12 15.29 18.02
C ALA A 686 -1.13 14.87 16.92
N ALA A 687 -1.25 13.64 16.43
CA ALA A 687 -0.42 13.10 15.35
C ALA A 687 -0.79 13.77 14.02
N GLU A 688 -2.06 13.73 13.63
CA GLU A 688 -2.54 14.31 12.38
C GLU A 688 -2.31 15.83 12.31
N ALA A 689 -2.51 16.56 13.42
CA ALA A 689 -2.26 18.00 13.50
C ALA A 689 -0.82 18.41 13.13
N ARG A 690 0.18 17.52 13.27
CA ARG A 690 1.55 17.81 12.82
C ARG A 690 1.61 17.96 11.29
N GLU A 691 0.87 17.13 10.56
CA GLU A 691 0.97 16.92 9.10
C GLU A 691 -0.01 17.76 8.25
N VAL A 692 -0.99 18.44 8.86
CA VAL A 692 -2.05 19.23 8.16
C VAL A 692 -1.52 20.18 7.09
N GLY A 693 -0.39 20.84 7.33
CA GLY A 693 0.19 21.81 6.38
C GLY A 693 0.60 21.16 5.06
N SER A 694 1.36 20.08 5.14
CA SER A 694 1.88 19.31 3.98
C SER A 694 0.79 18.59 3.18
N ARG A 695 -0.44 18.49 3.70
CA ARG A 695 -1.60 17.89 2.99
C ARG A 695 -2.59 18.92 2.45
N LEU A 696 -2.31 20.22 2.56
CA LEU A 696 -3.30 21.27 2.25
C LEU A 696 -3.72 21.28 0.77
N ALA A 697 -2.77 21.16 -0.15
CA ALA A 697 -3.03 21.14 -1.58
C ALA A 697 -3.94 19.97 -2.00
N LEU A 698 -3.68 18.77 -1.46
CA LEU A 698 -4.45 17.55 -1.72
C LEU A 698 -5.94 17.69 -1.37
N VAL A 699 -6.30 18.55 -0.40
CA VAL A 699 -7.70 18.77 -0.02
C VAL A 699 -8.32 19.97 -0.75
N LEU A 700 -7.59 21.06 -0.96
CA LEU A 700 -8.20 22.31 -1.48
C LEU A 700 -8.26 22.41 -3.01
N LEU A 701 -7.45 21.66 -3.75
CA LEU A 701 -7.52 21.63 -5.22
C LEU A 701 -8.82 20.97 -5.75
N PRO A 702 -9.25 19.79 -5.25
CA PRO A 702 -10.56 19.22 -5.64
C PRO A 702 -11.75 20.15 -5.37
N LEU A 703 -11.66 20.96 -4.30
CA LEU A 703 -12.72 21.90 -3.89
C LEU A 703 -12.82 23.17 -4.74
N SER A 704 -11.76 23.51 -5.49
CA SER A 704 -11.70 24.71 -6.32
C SER A 704 -11.72 24.42 -7.82
N ALA A 705 -11.27 23.23 -8.23
CA ALA A 705 -11.25 22.77 -9.62
C ALA A 705 -12.14 21.54 -9.90
N GLY A 706 -12.90 21.05 -8.92
CA GLY A 706 -13.80 19.90 -9.06
C GLY A 706 -13.07 18.57 -9.25
N VAL A 707 -13.82 17.52 -9.63
CA VAL A 707 -13.29 16.15 -9.81
C VAL A 707 -12.20 16.11 -10.89
N GLY A 708 -12.37 16.80 -12.02
CA GLY A 708 -11.33 16.94 -13.05
C GLY A 708 -10.07 17.68 -12.59
N GLY A 709 -10.19 18.56 -11.58
CA GLY A 709 -9.04 19.18 -10.93
C GLY A 709 -8.20 18.21 -10.10
N ALA A 710 -8.85 17.20 -9.50
CA ALA A 710 -8.16 16.15 -8.75
C ALA A 710 -7.32 15.23 -9.65
N THR A 711 -7.83 14.89 -10.85
CA THR A 711 -7.09 14.10 -11.84
C THR A 711 -5.94 14.91 -12.46
N ALA A 712 -6.14 16.19 -12.77
CA ALA A 712 -5.06 17.06 -13.25
C ALA A 712 -3.95 17.27 -12.20
N TYR A 713 -4.28 17.39 -10.92
CA TYR A 713 -3.28 17.56 -9.86
C TYR A 713 -2.57 16.27 -9.46
N SER A 714 -3.26 15.13 -9.44
CA SER A 714 -2.59 13.83 -9.26
C SER A 714 -1.64 13.51 -10.41
N ALA A 715 -2.00 13.88 -11.65
CA ALA A 715 -1.09 13.85 -12.79
C ALA A 715 0.15 14.74 -12.58
N TRP A 716 0.02 15.94 -12.01
CA TRP A 716 1.16 16.81 -11.67
C TRP A 716 2.04 16.24 -10.54
N LEU A 717 1.44 15.72 -9.46
CA LEU A 717 2.17 15.03 -8.39
C LEU A 717 2.97 13.83 -8.94
N SER A 718 2.44 13.12 -9.94
CA SER A 718 3.13 12.00 -10.60
C SER A 718 4.36 12.41 -11.45
N GLN A 719 4.63 13.72 -11.64
CA GLN A 719 5.77 14.22 -12.42
C GLN A 719 6.99 14.61 -11.57
N GLY A 720 6.85 14.77 -10.24
CA GLY A 720 7.99 14.82 -9.31
C GLY A 720 9.06 15.89 -9.58
N ALA A 721 8.65 17.16 -9.69
CA ALA A 721 9.56 18.26 -9.98
C ALA A 721 10.63 18.49 -8.87
N PRO A 722 11.91 18.70 -9.23
CA PRO A 722 12.94 19.10 -8.28
C PRO A 722 12.89 20.61 -7.98
N ALA A 723 13.39 21.01 -6.81
CA ALA A 723 13.66 22.41 -6.51
C ALA A 723 15.06 22.80 -6.98
N VAL A 724 15.15 23.64 -8.02
CA VAL A 724 16.40 24.26 -8.50
C VAL A 724 16.13 25.61 -9.18
N ASP A 725 17.16 26.44 -9.28
CA ASP A 725 17.08 27.85 -9.65
C ASP A 725 16.61 28.13 -11.08
N VAL A 726 15.74 29.14 -11.23
CA VAL A 726 15.52 29.83 -12.51
C VAL A 726 16.51 30.99 -12.62
N ALA A 727 17.73 30.69 -13.07
CA ALA A 727 18.64 31.70 -13.62
C ALA A 727 18.27 31.95 -15.10
N MET A 728 18.19 33.21 -15.54
CA MET A 728 17.72 33.53 -16.89
C MET A 728 18.75 33.19 -17.97
N GLY A 729 18.28 32.62 -19.09
CA GLY A 729 19.01 32.49 -20.34
C GLY A 729 18.05 32.52 -21.52
N ALA A 730 17.90 33.67 -22.19
CA ALA A 730 17.00 33.82 -23.32
C ALA A 730 17.74 33.59 -24.65
N THR A 731 17.28 32.66 -25.48
CA THR A 731 17.31 32.69 -26.97
C THR A 731 16.78 31.37 -27.55
N GLY A 732 16.25 31.42 -28.79
CA GLY A 732 16.07 30.23 -29.65
C GLY A 732 14.70 29.54 -29.61
N LEU A 733 13.88 29.83 -30.63
CA LEU A 733 12.80 28.91 -31.05
C LEU A 733 13.41 27.82 -31.96
N PRO A 734 12.99 26.55 -31.86
CA PRO A 734 13.31 25.54 -32.86
C PRO A 734 12.40 25.72 -34.09
N ALA A 735 12.97 26.17 -35.21
CA ALA A 735 12.29 26.18 -36.50
C ALA A 735 12.51 24.86 -37.25
N VAL A 736 11.50 24.44 -38.01
CA VAL A 736 11.50 23.19 -38.80
C VAL A 736 12.48 23.31 -39.98
N LEU A 737 13.26 22.26 -40.24
CA LEU A 737 13.82 21.99 -41.57
C LEU A 737 13.99 20.50 -41.79
N ALA A 738 13.62 20.04 -42.98
CA ALA A 738 13.88 18.69 -43.50
C ALA A 738 14.83 18.79 -44.69
N GLY A 739 15.61 17.74 -44.97
CA GLY A 739 16.48 17.68 -46.14
C GLY A 739 17.86 17.08 -45.86
N VAL A 740 18.04 15.84 -46.29
CA VAL A 740 19.33 15.22 -46.63
C VAL A 740 19.70 15.59 -48.09
N PRO A 741 20.94 15.38 -48.59
CA PRO A 741 22.15 14.84 -47.94
C PRO A 741 23.49 15.58 -48.30
N GLU A 742 24.60 14.97 -47.87
CA GLU A 742 25.80 14.67 -48.71
C GLU A 742 27.08 15.54 -48.65
N VAL A 743 28.17 14.90 -49.10
CA VAL A 743 29.53 15.38 -49.46
C VAL A 743 30.49 15.82 -48.34
N ALA A 744 31.10 14.82 -47.72
CA ALA A 744 32.55 14.62 -47.55
C ALA A 744 33.55 15.80 -47.39
N GLY A 745 34.35 15.71 -46.32
CA GLY A 745 35.81 15.61 -46.45
C GLY A 745 36.68 16.81 -46.04
N GLY A 746 37.99 16.53 -45.87
CA GLY A 746 39.05 17.55 -45.80
C GLY A 746 39.50 17.96 -44.39
N ALA A 747 40.68 17.47 -43.97
CA ALA A 747 41.44 18.06 -42.87
C ALA A 747 42.45 19.10 -43.41
N GLY A 748 42.77 20.12 -42.61
CA GLY A 748 43.83 21.08 -42.94
C GLY A 748 43.95 22.22 -41.92
N GLY A 749 45.10 22.34 -41.27
CA GLY A 749 45.44 23.49 -40.42
C GLY A 749 46.37 24.48 -41.13
N GLY A 750 46.59 25.66 -40.56
CA GLY A 750 47.55 26.64 -41.09
C GLY A 750 47.39 28.03 -40.46
N ALA A 751 48.25 28.36 -39.50
CA ALA A 751 48.17 29.59 -38.69
C ALA A 751 49.06 30.74 -39.24
N THR A 752 49.07 31.85 -38.48
CA THR A 752 50.08 32.94 -38.39
C THR A 752 49.83 34.26 -39.15
N GLY A 753 50.46 35.33 -38.63
CA GLY A 753 50.20 36.76 -38.92
C GLY A 753 49.16 37.34 -37.95
N GLY A 754 49.42 38.27 -37.02
CA GLY A 754 50.48 39.29 -36.92
C GLY A 754 49.94 40.65 -37.40
N GLY A 755 50.10 41.79 -36.73
CA GLY A 755 50.80 42.14 -35.48
C GLY A 755 50.95 43.67 -35.40
N ALA A 756 51.51 44.22 -34.30
CA ALA A 756 51.85 45.65 -34.09
C ALA A 756 50.65 46.64 -33.93
N THR A 757 50.73 47.77 -33.21
CA THR A 757 51.68 48.26 -32.16
C THR A 757 51.09 49.45 -31.39
N GLY A 758 51.49 49.60 -30.12
CA GLY A 758 51.85 50.91 -29.54
C GLY A 758 50.82 51.64 -28.67
N GLY A 759 51.32 52.40 -27.68
CA GLY A 759 50.54 53.36 -26.89
C GLY A 759 50.56 53.13 -25.38
N GLY A 760 51.64 53.51 -24.68
CA GLY A 760 51.68 53.54 -23.21
C GLY A 760 52.43 54.77 -22.68
N ALA A 761 51.83 55.44 -21.68
CA ALA A 761 52.42 56.49 -20.82
C ALA A 761 51.37 56.82 -19.73
N THR A 762 51.52 56.37 -18.47
CA THR A 762 52.27 57.01 -17.36
C THR A 762 51.69 58.33 -16.83
N GLY A 763 51.68 58.48 -15.50
CA GLY A 763 51.32 59.72 -14.79
C GLY A 763 50.08 59.57 -13.90
N GLY A 764 50.19 59.98 -12.64
CA GLY A 764 49.06 60.01 -11.70
C GLY A 764 49.34 60.92 -10.51
N GLY A 765 48.34 61.11 -9.64
CA GLY A 765 48.47 61.79 -8.36
C GLY A 765 47.59 63.04 -8.21
N ALA A 766 46.82 63.07 -7.11
CA ALA A 766 45.98 64.18 -6.62
C ALA A 766 44.82 64.62 -7.54
N THR A 767 43.73 65.22 -7.06
CA THR A 767 43.27 65.57 -5.69
C THR A 767 42.03 64.71 -5.32
N GLY A 768 41.49 64.63 -4.10
CA GLY A 768 41.18 65.69 -3.13
C GLY A 768 39.95 66.50 -3.59
N GLY A 769 38.86 66.66 -2.84
CA GLY A 769 38.53 66.15 -1.50
C GLY A 769 37.79 67.20 -0.66
N GLY A 770 36.61 66.88 -0.12
CA GLY A 770 35.83 67.75 0.76
C GLY A 770 34.40 67.22 0.96
N ALA A 771 33.81 67.20 2.16
CA ALA A 771 34.31 67.57 3.50
C ALA A 771 33.94 66.45 4.50
N ALA A 772 34.84 66.04 5.39
CA ALA A 772 34.92 66.46 6.79
C ALA A 772 33.65 66.16 7.64
N GLY A 773 33.73 65.45 8.78
CA GLY A 773 34.91 64.80 9.39
C GLY A 773 34.66 64.39 10.85
N GLY A 774 35.69 63.87 11.53
CA GLY A 774 35.69 63.70 12.98
C GLY A 774 36.13 62.33 13.52
N THR A 775 37.43 62.21 13.85
CA THR A 775 38.02 61.55 15.05
C THR A 775 37.62 60.11 15.49
N ALA A 776 38.46 59.32 16.17
CA ALA A 776 39.92 59.23 16.35
C ALA A 776 40.21 57.97 17.20
N THR A 777 41.48 57.50 17.21
CA THR A 777 42.05 56.41 18.07
C THR A 777 41.45 54.99 17.92
N GLY A 778 42.20 53.90 18.13
CA GLY A 778 43.66 53.74 18.31
C GLY A 778 44.06 52.39 18.96
N GLY A 779 45.28 51.89 18.69
CA GLY A 779 45.90 50.71 19.31
C GLY A 779 45.62 49.38 18.57
N SER A 780 46.64 48.70 18.01
CA SER A 780 47.61 47.78 18.67
C SER A 780 47.06 46.34 18.78
N ALA A 781 47.57 45.28 18.15
CA ALA A 781 48.90 44.93 17.62
C ALA A 781 49.98 44.56 18.66
N THR A 782 50.64 43.40 18.44
CA THR A 782 51.77 42.79 19.19
C THR A 782 51.54 42.47 20.68
N GLY A 783 52.24 41.52 21.32
CA GLY A 783 53.20 40.50 20.87
C GLY A 783 52.93 39.14 21.55
N SER A 784 53.56 38.02 21.22
CA SER A 784 54.91 37.75 20.68
C SER A 784 56.06 37.82 21.71
N THR A 785 56.05 36.91 22.68
CA THR A 785 57.27 36.22 23.20
C THR A 785 56.92 34.74 23.46
N ALA A 786 57.70 33.71 23.14
CA ALA A 786 59.14 33.53 22.94
C ALA A 786 59.96 33.19 24.21
N ALA A 787 59.75 31.98 24.72
CA ALA A 787 60.66 31.09 25.46
C ALA A 787 60.08 29.66 25.29
N GLY A 788 60.82 28.57 25.09
CA GLY A 788 61.99 28.09 25.85
C GLY A 788 61.46 27.09 26.90
N SER A 789 61.82 25.80 26.94
CA SER A 789 62.85 25.01 26.23
C SER A 789 62.30 23.57 25.96
N GLY A 790 62.93 22.62 25.25
CA GLY A 790 64.25 22.00 25.50
C GLY A 790 64.32 21.40 26.90
N THR A 791 64.53 20.10 27.15
CA THR A 791 64.93 18.93 26.32
C THR A 791 64.20 17.68 26.89
N ALA A 792 63.87 16.62 26.14
CA ALA A 792 64.71 15.68 25.40
C ALA A 792 65.78 14.95 26.26
N GLY A 793 65.77 13.61 26.18
CA GLY A 793 66.80 12.70 26.70
C GLY A 793 66.65 11.35 25.96
N SER A 794 67.46 10.94 24.98
CA SER A 794 68.94 10.80 24.85
C SER A 794 69.41 9.39 25.23
N SER A 795 70.44 8.78 24.62
CA SER A 795 71.31 9.08 23.45
C SER A 795 71.97 7.74 23.00
N LEU A 796 72.79 7.56 21.95
CA LEU A 796 73.54 8.40 20.99
C LEU A 796 73.14 8.01 19.54
N GLY A 797 73.82 8.31 18.42
CA GLY A 797 75.08 9.04 18.08
C GLY A 797 75.00 9.49 16.60
N ILE A 798 75.84 10.35 16.00
CA ILE A 798 77.27 10.74 16.13
C ILE A 798 78.24 9.86 15.31
N SER A 799 78.91 10.32 14.23
CA SER A 799 78.76 11.58 13.43
C SER A 799 79.61 11.59 12.13
N GLY A 800 79.12 12.30 11.09
CA GLY A 800 79.95 13.03 10.10
C GLY A 800 80.24 12.35 8.75
N ILE A 801 80.43 13.06 7.61
CA ILE A 801 80.46 14.52 7.31
C ILE A 801 79.99 14.79 5.85
N ALA A 802 79.08 15.78 5.65
CA ALA A 802 78.83 16.64 4.46
C ALA A 802 78.63 16.03 3.03
N VAL A 803 77.97 16.65 2.02
CA VAL A 803 77.00 17.78 1.87
C VAL A 803 76.39 17.65 0.46
N GLY A 804 75.10 17.99 0.23
CA GLY A 804 74.63 18.30 -1.14
C GLY A 804 73.13 18.13 -1.47
N ALA A 805 72.50 19.26 -1.86
CA ALA A 805 71.37 19.42 -2.79
C ALA A 805 70.06 18.57 -2.70
N GLY A 806 68.93 19.27 -2.50
CA GLY A 806 67.58 18.85 -2.95
C GLY A 806 66.84 17.83 -2.05
N VAL A 807 65.51 17.81 -2.01
CA VAL A 807 64.48 18.60 -2.72
C VAL A 807 63.41 19.05 -1.72
N GLY A 808 62.89 20.26 -1.92
CA GLY A 808 61.63 20.70 -1.31
C GLY A 808 60.84 21.59 -2.27
N THR A 809 59.57 21.29 -2.50
CA THR A 809 58.56 22.19 -3.09
C THR A 809 57.18 21.61 -2.74
N LEU A 810 56.16 22.30 -2.18
CA LEU A 810 55.54 23.62 -2.34
C LEU A 810 54.45 23.73 -3.44
N VAL A 811 53.19 23.90 -2.98
CA VAL A 811 52.34 25.09 -3.20
C VAL A 811 51.50 25.25 -4.51
N VAL A 812 50.17 25.09 -4.35
CA VAL A 812 49.09 26.11 -4.54
C VAL A 812 48.43 26.38 -5.92
N ALA A 813 47.13 26.75 -5.80
CA ALA A 813 46.25 27.53 -6.69
C ALA A 813 45.71 26.89 -7.98
N ALA A 814 44.69 27.57 -8.53
CA ALA A 814 43.98 27.24 -9.75
C ALA A 814 43.97 28.43 -10.71
N ALA A 815 44.06 28.20 -12.02
CA ALA A 815 43.32 28.90 -13.09
C ALA A 815 43.72 28.46 -14.52
N ALA A 816 42.72 28.41 -15.40
CA ALA A 816 42.74 28.76 -16.84
C ALA A 816 43.72 28.09 -17.87
N LEU A 817 43.11 27.23 -18.73
CA LEU A 817 43.00 27.36 -20.21
C LEU A 817 44.20 27.13 -21.18
N ALA A 818 43.88 26.45 -22.31
CA ALA A 818 44.39 26.62 -23.70
C ALA A 818 45.49 25.69 -24.32
N VAL A 819 45.03 24.62 -24.99
CA VAL A 819 45.32 24.15 -26.39
C VAL A 819 46.70 24.46 -27.06
N PHE A 820 47.45 23.44 -27.55
CA PHE A 820 47.73 23.19 -29.00
C PHE A 820 48.49 21.88 -29.34
N ILE A 821 48.27 21.45 -30.58
CA ILE A 821 48.57 20.19 -31.33
C ILE A 821 50.07 19.82 -31.52
N ALA A 822 50.40 18.50 -31.52
CA ALA A 822 51.43 17.87 -32.39
C ALA A 822 51.30 16.32 -32.49
N VAL A 823 51.71 15.73 -33.63
CA VAL A 823 51.67 14.30 -34.06
C VAL A 823 52.92 14.09 -34.96
N PRO A 824 53.74 13.00 -34.91
CA PRO A 824 53.39 11.70 -35.53
C PRO A 824 54.07 10.39 -35.01
N ASN A 825 53.69 9.29 -35.69
CA ASN A 825 54.16 7.90 -35.58
C ASN A 825 55.68 7.68 -35.81
N LEU A 826 56.22 6.51 -35.40
CA LEU A 826 56.54 5.37 -36.30
C LEU A 826 57.31 4.21 -35.61
N ASN A 827 56.88 2.96 -35.87
CA ASN A 827 57.65 1.72 -36.09
C ASN A 827 58.68 1.17 -35.05
N ALA A 828 58.96 -0.14 -34.97
CA ALA A 828 58.25 -1.37 -35.40
C ALA A 828 58.96 -2.65 -34.85
N ALA A 829 58.21 -3.76 -34.75
CA ALA A 829 58.67 -5.15 -34.55
C ALA A 829 59.34 -5.48 -33.18
N ASN A 830 59.37 -6.73 -32.69
CA ASN A 830 58.90 -8.02 -33.24
C ASN A 830 58.50 -9.03 -32.12
N GLU A 831 58.14 -10.26 -32.50
CA GLU A 831 58.00 -11.49 -31.68
C GLU A 831 56.70 -11.72 -30.88
N ALA A 832 56.55 -12.95 -30.37
CA ALA A 832 55.28 -13.69 -30.24
C ALA A 832 55.05 -14.27 -28.80
N PRO A 833 53.88 -14.84 -28.46
CA PRO A 833 53.38 -14.88 -27.09
C PRO A 833 53.69 -16.15 -26.27
N PRO A 834 53.63 -16.07 -24.93
CA PRO A 834 53.61 -17.24 -24.04
C PRO A 834 52.19 -17.73 -23.69
N ALA A 835 52.01 -19.05 -23.76
CA ALA A 835 51.14 -19.94 -22.99
C ALA A 835 49.79 -19.44 -22.41
N VAL A 836 48.70 -20.06 -22.88
CA VAL A 836 47.47 -20.26 -22.10
C VAL A 836 47.72 -21.35 -21.06
N VAL A 837 47.26 -21.16 -19.82
CA VAL A 837 47.28 -22.19 -18.76
C VAL A 837 45.96 -22.97 -18.82
N ALA A 838 46.04 -24.30 -18.85
CA ALA A 838 44.88 -25.19 -18.93
C ALA A 838 44.36 -25.61 -17.55
N GLU A 839 43.07 -25.93 -17.48
CA GLU A 839 42.41 -26.51 -16.30
C GLU A 839 42.83 -27.98 -16.10
N PRO A 840 42.93 -28.48 -14.85
CA PRO A 840 43.22 -29.89 -14.58
C PRO A 840 41.95 -30.74 -14.69
N ALA A 841 41.90 -31.64 -15.67
CA ALA A 841 40.88 -32.69 -15.70
C ALA A 841 41.13 -33.71 -14.57
N ILE A 842 40.04 -34.16 -13.92
CA ILE A 842 40.05 -35.34 -13.03
C ILE A 842 39.18 -36.41 -13.69
N ASP A 843 39.75 -37.60 -13.83
CA ASP A 843 39.16 -38.73 -14.56
C ASP A 843 38.07 -39.43 -13.73
N ALA A 844 36.92 -39.71 -14.35
CA ALA A 844 35.78 -40.36 -13.73
C ALA A 844 35.11 -41.31 -14.73
N ALA A 845 35.19 -42.61 -14.44
CA ALA A 845 34.66 -43.65 -15.31
C ALA A 845 33.13 -43.54 -15.50
N PRO A 846 32.60 -43.88 -16.69
CA PRO A 846 31.19 -43.68 -17.00
C PRO A 846 30.28 -44.63 -16.19
N ALA A 847 29.40 -44.05 -15.38
CA ALA A 847 28.24 -44.76 -14.85
C ALA A 847 27.27 -45.13 -16.00
N PRO A 848 26.51 -46.24 -15.89
CA PRO A 848 25.72 -46.76 -17.00
C PRO A 848 24.55 -45.85 -17.37
N VAL A 849 24.32 -45.70 -18.68
CA VAL A 849 23.18 -44.97 -19.25
C VAL A 849 21.87 -45.66 -18.86
N PRO A 850 20.90 -44.95 -18.23
CA PRO A 850 19.56 -45.48 -18.05
C PRO A 850 18.90 -45.76 -19.39
N ALA A 851 18.31 -46.94 -19.56
CA ALA A 851 17.55 -47.26 -20.77
C ALA A 851 16.36 -46.30 -20.92
N PRO A 852 15.94 -45.95 -22.16
CA PRO A 852 14.81 -45.05 -22.37
C PRO A 852 13.54 -45.63 -21.75
N ILE A 853 12.89 -44.85 -20.89
CA ILE A 853 11.58 -45.18 -20.33
C ILE A 853 10.58 -45.25 -21.50
N PRO A 854 9.81 -46.34 -21.66
CA PRO A 854 8.79 -46.43 -22.69
C PRO A 854 7.75 -45.31 -22.55
N ALA A 855 7.21 -44.83 -23.67
CA ALA A 855 6.08 -43.90 -23.66
C ALA A 855 4.91 -44.47 -22.84
N PRO A 856 4.11 -43.63 -22.16
CA PRO A 856 2.97 -44.10 -21.38
C PRO A 856 2.01 -44.87 -22.28
N ILE A 857 1.87 -46.17 -21.99
CA ILE A 857 0.91 -47.04 -22.68
C ILE A 857 -0.48 -46.49 -22.37
N ALA A 858 -1.25 -46.17 -23.41
CA ALA A 858 -2.62 -45.69 -23.25
C ALA A 858 -3.43 -46.74 -22.46
N PRO A 859 -4.35 -46.32 -21.57
CA PRO A 859 -5.28 -47.26 -20.93
C PRO A 859 -6.03 -48.02 -22.04
N PRO A 860 -6.18 -49.35 -21.94
CA PRO A 860 -6.79 -50.13 -23.01
C PRO A 860 -8.21 -49.65 -23.26
N ALA A 861 -8.50 -49.25 -24.50
CA ALA A 861 -9.86 -49.00 -24.92
C ALA A 861 -10.68 -50.28 -24.70
N VAL A 862 -11.77 -50.18 -23.93
CA VAL A 862 -12.69 -51.31 -23.73
C VAL A 862 -13.25 -51.69 -25.10
N PRO A 863 -13.04 -52.92 -25.59
CA PRO A 863 -13.60 -53.34 -26.87
C PRO A 863 -15.09 -53.61 -26.67
N ASP A 864 -15.94 -52.67 -27.10
CA ASP A 864 -17.37 -52.91 -27.20
C ASP A 864 -17.63 -53.88 -28.37
N ALA A 865 -17.75 -55.16 -28.01
CA ALA A 865 -17.83 -56.29 -28.94
C ALA A 865 -18.62 -57.44 -28.31
N SER A 866 -19.92 -57.23 -28.08
CA SER A 866 -20.85 -58.35 -28.02
C SER A 866 -21.05 -58.88 -29.45
N VAL A 867 -20.51 -60.06 -29.74
CA VAL A 867 -20.39 -60.63 -31.10
C VAL A 867 -20.86 -62.08 -31.11
N ASP A 868 -21.54 -62.43 -32.20
CA ASP A 868 -22.14 -63.70 -32.61
C ASP A 868 -23.25 -64.27 -31.69
N VAL A 869 -24.55 -64.34 -32.05
CA VAL A 869 -25.29 -64.74 -33.28
C VAL A 869 -25.55 -66.25 -33.36
N ASP A 870 -26.84 -66.67 -33.44
CA ASP A 870 -27.31 -67.61 -34.50
C ASP A 870 -28.85 -67.81 -34.64
N ILE A 871 -29.35 -67.64 -35.88
CA ILE A 871 -30.53 -68.25 -36.59
C ILE A 871 -32.01 -68.10 -36.03
N PRO A 872 -33.12 -68.52 -36.74
CA PRO A 872 -34.25 -67.58 -37.02
C PRO A 872 -35.69 -68.15 -36.86
N VAL A 873 -36.74 -67.37 -37.24
CA VAL A 873 -37.95 -67.82 -38.00
C VAL A 873 -38.58 -66.67 -38.83
N GLU A 874 -38.69 -66.88 -40.15
CA GLU A 874 -39.61 -66.35 -41.20
C GLU A 874 -40.07 -64.85 -41.35
N PRO A 875 -40.54 -64.41 -42.56
CA PRO A 875 -40.63 -62.99 -42.94
C PRO A 875 -42.02 -62.48 -43.43
N VAL A 876 -42.20 -61.15 -43.45
CA VAL A 876 -43.17 -60.43 -44.32
C VAL A 876 -42.49 -59.17 -44.92
N ALA A 877 -42.88 -58.76 -46.12
CA ALA A 877 -42.10 -57.87 -47.00
C ALA A 877 -42.22 -56.34 -46.74
N PRO A 878 -41.17 -55.55 -47.09
CA PRO A 878 -41.17 -54.08 -46.97
C PRO A 878 -41.85 -53.36 -48.15
N GLY A 879 -42.34 -52.13 -47.90
CA GLY A 879 -42.97 -51.26 -48.90
C GLY A 879 -42.02 -50.27 -49.60
N PRO A 880 -42.50 -49.52 -50.63
CA PRO A 880 -41.68 -48.63 -51.47
C PRO A 880 -41.25 -47.31 -50.77
N PRO A 881 -40.24 -46.59 -51.32
CA PRO A 881 -39.65 -45.40 -50.69
C PRO A 881 -40.47 -44.11 -50.86
N ALA A 882 -40.09 -43.07 -50.10
CA ALA A 882 -40.87 -41.86 -49.86
C ALA A 882 -40.94 -40.85 -51.04
N PRO A 883 -42.05 -40.10 -51.16
CA PRO A 883 -42.17 -38.93 -52.04
C PRO A 883 -41.62 -37.62 -51.39
N PRO A 884 -41.31 -36.58 -52.19
CA PRO A 884 -40.79 -35.29 -51.71
C PRO A 884 -41.86 -34.41 -51.01
N PRO A 885 -41.46 -33.35 -50.27
CA PRO A 885 -42.32 -32.68 -49.30
C PRO A 885 -43.40 -31.76 -49.90
N VAL A 886 -44.54 -31.69 -49.23
CA VAL A 886 -45.66 -30.76 -49.49
C VAL A 886 -46.03 -30.06 -48.17
N GLN A 887 -46.51 -28.82 -48.26
CA GLN A 887 -46.66 -27.89 -47.13
C GLN A 887 -47.75 -28.29 -46.11
N PRO A 888 -47.63 -27.86 -44.83
CA PRO A 888 -48.58 -28.21 -43.78
C PRO A 888 -49.96 -27.56 -43.96
N VAL A 889 -51.00 -28.36 -43.74
CA VAL A 889 -52.38 -27.91 -43.53
C VAL A 889 -52.63 -27.84 -42.02
N PRO A 890 -53.27 -26.79 -41.47
CA PRO A 890 -53.49 -26.68 -40.03
C PRO A 890 -54.45 -27.75 -39.49
N ALA A 891 -54.07 -28.36 -38.37
CA ALA A 891 -54.90 -29.30 -37.61
C ALA A 891 -55.97 -28.53 -36.78
N PRO A 892 -57.10 -29.17 -36.43
CA PRO A 892 -58.17 -28.53 -35.65
C PRO A 892 -57.76 -28.26 -34.19
N PRO A 893 -58.41 -27.31 -33.50
CA PRO A 893 -58.14 -27.03 -32.10
C PRO A 893 -58.53 -28.23 -31.21
N PRO A 894 -57.78 -28.50 -30.12
CA PRO A 894 -58.13 -29.55 -29.18
C PRO A 894 -59.44 -29.23 -28.45
N VAL A 895 -60.20 -30.27 -28.14
CA VAL A 895 -61.34 -30.20 -27.20
C VAL A 895 -60.76 -30.00 -25.79
N PRO A 896 -61.34 -29.12 -24.94
CA PRO A 896 -60.90 -29.00 -23.55
C PRO A 896 -61.11 -30.33 -22.83
N VAL A 897 -60.05 -30.83 -22.19
CA VAL A 897 -60.14 -31.89 -21.19
C VAL A 897 -60.57 -31.25 -19.88
N ASP A 898 -61.36 -31.96 -19.08
CA ASP A 898 -61.77 -31.52 -17.76
C ASP A 898 -60.63 -31.84 -16.77
N ASP A 899 -59.67 -30.92 -16.67
CA ASP A 899 -58.48 -31.05 -15.82
C ASP A 899 -58.86 -30.90 -14.34
N GLY A 900 -59.28 -32.03 -13.75
CA GLY A 900 -59.61 -32.16 -12.31
C GLY A 900 -58.48 -31.71 -11.38
N LEU A 901 -58.81 -31.45 -10.11
CA LEU A 901 -57.97 -30.72 -9.16
C LEU A 901 -56.55 -31.32 -9.07
N PRO A 902 -55.50 -30.65 -9.61
CA PRO A 902 -54.16 -31.21 -9.67
C PRO A 902 -53.54 -31.35 -8.28
N ALA A 903 -52.53 -32.20 -8.12
CA ALA A 903 -51.76 -32.23 -6.88
C ALA A 903 -51.06 -30.87 -6.62
N PRO A 904 -50.95 -30.42 -5.36
CA PRO A 904 -50.17 -29.22 -5.05
C PRO A 904 -48.67 -29.50 -5.23
N SER A 905 -47.88 -28.46 -5.46
CA SER A 905 -46.41 -28.57 -5.52
C SER A 905 -45.78 -27.81 -4.35
N PHE A 906 -44.70 -28.34 -3.76
CA PHE A 906 -44.03 -27.71 -2.62
C PHE A 906 -42.57 -28.09 -2.49
N SER A 907 -41.86 -27.30 -1.67
CA SER A 907 -40.48 -27.51 -1.26
C SER A 907 -40.32 -27.19 0.22
N ALA A 908 -39.25 -27.70 0.85
CA ALA A 908 -38.97 -27.54 2.28
C ALA A 908 -37.60 -26.87 2.49
N ASP A 909 -37.55 -25.77 3.24
CA ASP A 909 -36.32 -25.19 3.77
C ASP A 909 -36.15 -25.53 5.25
N THR A 910 -35.12 -26.30 5.60
CA THR A 910 -34.76 -26.68 6.98
C THR A 910 -33.58 -25.87 7.55
N ALA A 911 -33.15 -24.80 6.87
CA ALA A 911 -31.90 -24.09 7.13
C ALA A 911 -30.66 -25.03 7.19
N GLY A 912 -30.63 -26.07 6.34
CA GLY A 912 -29.53 -27.05 6.30
C GLY A 912 -29.71 -28.25 7.25
N GLY A 913 -30.95 -28.62 7.57
CA GLY A 913 -31.29 -29.74 8.46
C GLY A 913 -31.32 -29.37 9.95
N LEU A 914 -31.26 -28.07 10.28
CA LEU A 914 -31.15 -27.59 11.65
C LEU A 914 -32.51 -27.37 12.31
N VAL A 915 -33.52 -26.90 11.58
CA VAL A 915 -34.81 -26.46 12.13
C VAL A 915 -35.99 -26.98 11.32
N ASP A 916 -37.16 -27.00 11.97
CA ASP A 916 -38.44 -27.39 11.38
C ASP A 916 -38.67 -26.71 10.02
N PRO A 917 -39.10 -27.46 8.99
CA PRO A 917 -39.11 -26.98 7.63
C PRO A 917 -40.16 -25.89 7.41
N LEU A 918 -39.71 -24.77 6.82
CA LEU A 918 -40.59 -23.82 6.16
C LEU A 918 -40.96 -24.41 4.81
N LEU A 919 -42.20 -24.88 4.70
CA LEU A 919 -42.80 -25.37 3.49
C LEU A 919 -43.32 -24.19 2.66
N THR A 920 -43.01 -24.20 1.36
CA THR A 920 -43.52 -23.22 0.40
C THR A 920 -43.92 -23.90 -0.89
N GLY A 921 -45.01 -23.46 -1.51
CA GLY A 921 -45.57 -24.18 -2.65
C GLY A 921 -46.64 -23.42 -3.43
N THR A 922 -47.21 -24.11 -4.43
CA THR A 922 -48.33 -23.63 -5.24
C THR A 922 -49.48 -24.62 -5.26
N ALA A 923 -50.69 -24.06 -5.42
CA ALA A 923 -51.99 -24.72 -5.28
C ALA A 923 -53.06 -23.92 -6.06
N ARG A 924 -54.30 -24.42 -6.13
CA ARG A 924 -55.46 -23.67 -6.63
C ARG A 924 -55.73 -22.52 -5.65
N ALA A 925 -55.87 -21.30 -6.16
CA ALA A 925 -56.09 -20.11 -5.33
C ALA A 925 -57.31 -20.27 -4.40
N GLY A 926 -57.12 -20.00 -3.10
CA GLY A 926 -58.15 -20.21 -2.07
C GLY A 926 -58.41 -21.66 -1.65
N ALA A 927 -57.69 -22.66 -2.18
CA ALA A 927 -57.81 -24.05 -1.73
C ALA A 927 -57.19 -24.24 -0.33
N SER A 928 -57.80 -25.10 0.48
CA SER A 928 -57.23 -25.55 1.75
C SER A 928 -56.21 -26.64 1.48
N LEU A 929 -55.07 -26.61 2.16
CA LEU A 929 -54.04 -27.63 2.05
C LEU A 929 -53.89 -28.41 3.35
N VAL A 930 -53.66 -29.72 3.21
CA VAL A 930 -53.26 -30.61 4.29
C VAL A 930 -51.90 -31.19 3.92
N VAL A 931 -50.90 -30.94 4.77
CA VAL A 931 -49.59 -31.60 4.73
C VAL A 931 -49.59 -32.70 5.79
N THR A 932 -49.13 -33.89 5.42
CA THR A 932 -49.10 -35.09 6.27
C THR A 932 -47.72 -35.72 6.26
N ALA A 933 -47.17 -35.99 7.44
CA ALA A 933 -45.95 -36.77 7.63
C ALA A 933 -46.23 -38.28 7.61
N ASP A 934 -45.19 -39.07 7.43
CA ASP A 934 -45.21 -40.55 7.51
C ASP A 934 -45.46 -41.10 8.94
N ASP A 935 -45.48 -40.25 9.97
CA ASP A 935 -45.91 -40.58 11.33
C ASP A 935 -47.31 -40.05 11.71
N ASP A 936 -48.18 -39.88 10.70
CA ASP A 936 -49.57 -39.41 10.80
C ASP A 936 -49.76 -37.96 11.32
N ARG A 937 -48.69 -37.20 11.56
CA ARG A 937 -48.80 -35.77 11.91
C ARG A 937 -49.31 -34.94 10.72
N THR A 938 -50.19 -33.98 11.01
CA THR A 938 -50.85 -33.15 10.00
C THR A 938 -50.78 -31.67 10.33
N TRP A 939 -50.51 -30.86 9.33
CA TRP A 939 -50.52 -29.39 9.38
C TRP A 939 -51.38 -28.85 8.25
N THR A 940 -52.07 -27.72 8.46
CA THR A 940 -53.01 -27.17 7.47
C THR A 940 -52.76 -25.70 7.19
N THR A 941 -52.98 -25.29 5.95
CA THR A 941 -52.88 -23.88 5.50
C THR A 941 -53.89 -23.61 4.38
N THR A 942 -53.85 -22.44 3.75
CA THR A 942 -54.74 -22.07 2.64
C THR A 942 -53.96 -21.26 1.62
N ALA A 943 -54.16 -21.57 0.34
CA ALA A 943 -53.52 -20.85 -0.76
C ALA A 943 -54.09 -19.44 -0.91
N ASP A 944 -53.21 -18.47 -1.21
CA ASP A 944 -53.60 -17.08 -1.41
C ASP A 944 -54.33 -16.86 -2.76
N ALA A 945 -54.61 -15.60 -3.10
CA ALA A 945 -55.30 -15.25 -4.33
C ALA A 945 -54.48 -15.48 -5.62
N ALA A 946 -53.17 -15.72 -5.49
CA ALA A 946 -52.25 -16.09 -6.58
C ALA A 946 -51.99 -17.62 -6.63
N GLY A 947 -52.51 -18.39 -5.65
CA GLY A 947 -52.25 -19.82 -5.51
C GLY A 947 -50.97 -20.16 -4.75
N ALA A 948 -50.27 -19.18 -4.18
CA ALA A 948 -49.09 -19.42 -3.35
C ALA A 948 -49.48 -19.79 -1.93
N TRP A 949 -48.68 -20.64 -1.27
CA TRP A 949 -48.87 -20.97 0.15
C TRP A 949 -47.54 -21.15 0.87
N SER A 950 -47.58 -20.93 2.19
CA SER A 950 -46.50 -21.26 3.11
C SER A 950 -47.04 -21.77 4.44
N LEU A 951 -46.19 -22.51 5.15
CA LEU A 951 -46.49 -23.22 6.39
C LEU A 951 -45.17 -23.65 7.05
N VAL A 952 -45.07 -23.63 8.38
CA VAL A 952 -43.96 -24.32 9.07
C VAL A 952 -44.52 -25.62 9.66
N ALA A 953 -43.93 -26.76 9.30
CA ALA A 953 -44.29 -28.04 9.88
C ALA A 953 -43.47 -28.27 11.16
N ASN A 954 -43.94 -27.69 12.26
CA ASN A 954 -43.24 -27.68 13.56
C ASN A 954 -43.17 -29.08 14.22
N ASP A 955 -42.25 -29.19 15.19
CA ASP A 955 -42.07 -30.29 16.13
C ASP A 955 -41.53 -31.60 15.53
N LEU A 956 -40.97 -31.58 14.30
CA LEU A 956 -40.56 -32.79 13.59
C LEU A 956 -39.44 -33.57 14.34
N PRO A 957 -39.40 -34.91 14.19
CA PRO A 957 -38.42 -35.73 14.88
C PRO A 957 -37.04 -35.61 14.25
N ALA A 958 -36.01 -36.02 14.98
CA ALA A 958 -34.65 -36.15 14.43
C ALA A 958 -34.56 -37.34 13.47
N GLY A 959 -33.78 -37.18 12.40
CA GLY A 959 -33.69 -38.10 11.27
C GLY A 959 -34.60 -37.71 10.10
N THR A 960 -34.80 -38.65 9.17
CA THR A 960 -35.54 -38.41 7.94
C THR A 960 -37.04 -38.67 8.13
N THR A 961 -37.86 -37.66 7.85
CA THR A 961 -39.33 -37.69 7.80
C THR A 961 -39.79 -37.48 6.36
N MET A 962 -40.76 -38.26 5.87
CA MET A 962 -41.37 -38.03 4.55
C MET A 962 -42.64 -37.17 4.68
N LEU A 963 -42.65 -35.99 4.07
CA LEU A 963 -43.82 -35.13 4.00
C LEU A 963 -44.56 -35.32 2.67
N THR A 964 -45.89 -35.32 2.73
CA THR A 964 -46.80 -35.36 1.58
C THR A 964 -47.84 -34.25 1.68
N ALA A 965 -48.46 -33.86 0.57
CA ALA A 965 -49.46 -32.78 0.57
C ALA A 965 -50.68 -33.10 -0.31
N THR A 966 -51.84 -32.62 0.09
CA THR A 966 -53.09 -32.62 -0.69
C THR A 966 -53.73 -31.24 -0.64
N GLN A 967 -54.52 -30.89 -1.65
CA GLN A 967 -55.37 -29.70 -1.62
C GLN A 967 -56.84 -30.06 -1.79
N ALA A 968 -57.72 -29.29 -1.15
CA ALA A 968 -59.17 -29.37 -1.27
C ALA A 968 -59.73 -28.00 -1.64
N ASP A 969 -60.57 -27.93 -2.67
CA ASP A 969 -61.13 -26.67 -3.15
C ASP A 969 -62.51 -26.34 -2.55
N ALA A 970 -63.08 -25.19 -2.93
CA ALA A 970 -64.33 -24.68 -2.38
C ALA A 970 -65.57 -25.55 -2.66
N THR A 971 -65.50 -26.56 -3.53
CA THR A 971 -66.58 -27.55 -3.72
C THR A 971 -66.39 -28.81 -2.89
N GLY A 972 -65.23 -28.98 -2.24
CA GLY A 972 -64.85 -30.20 -1.52
C GLY A 972 -64.25 -31.30 -2.41
N GLU A 973 -63.86 -30.99 -3.66
CA GLU A 973 -63.01 -31.87 -4.45
C GLU A 973 -61.60 -31.89 -3.83
N VAL A 974 -60.98 -33.06 -3.75
CA VAL A 974 -59.65 -33.27 -3.15
C VAL A 974 -58.69 -33.81 -4.21
N SER A 975 -57.50 -33.23 -4.28
CA SER A 975 -56.48 -33.60 -5.26
C SER A 975 -55.89 -35.00 -5.02
N PRO A 976 -55.20 -35.57 -6.01
CA PRO A 976 -54.16 -36.57 -5.76
C PRO A 976 -53.11 -36.05 -4.76
N VAL A 977 -52.42 -36.97 -4.10
CA VAL A 977 -51.29 -36.66 -3.21
C VAL A 977 -50.10 -36.17 -4.04
N ALA A 978 -49.44 -35.12 -3.57
CA ALA A 978 -48.20 -34.60 -4.13
C ALA A 978 -47.03 -35.59 -4.04
N GLU A 979 -45.99 -35.39 -4.84
CA GLU A 979 -44.74 -36.15 -4.70
C GLU A 979 -44.15 -35.96 -3.29
N PRO A 980 -43.74 -37.04 -2.59
CA PRO A 980 -43.22 -36.92 -1.23
C PRO A 980 -41.89 -36.16 -1.16
N VAL A 981 -41.79 -35.22 -0.23
CA VAL A 981 -40.58 -34.45 0.07
C VAL A 981 -39.91 -35.02 1.32
N ALA A 982 -38.67 -35.49 1.19
CA ALA A 982 -37.86 -35.94 2.31
C ALA A 982 -37.31 -34.73 3.10
N VAL A 983 -37.44 -34.77 4.42
CA VAL A 983 -36.94 -33.77 5.37
C VAL A 983 -36.04 -34.47 6.37
N ASP A 984 -34.75 -34.15 6.39
CA ASP A 984 -33.78 -34.72 7.32
C ASP A 984 -33.36 -33.68 8.35
N LEU A 985 -33.54 -33.97 9.65
CA LEU A 985 -33.25 -33.06 10.76
C LEU A 985 -32.24 -33.64 11.74
N VAL A 986 -31.28 -32.82 12.18
CA VAL A 986 -30.25 -33.21 13.14
C VAL A 986 -30.42 -32.49 14.48
N THR A 987 -30.01 -33.16 15.57
CA THR A 987 -29.93 -32.59 16.92
C THR A 987 -28.49 -32.22 17.28
N PRO A 988 -28.25 -31.11 18.00
CA PRO A 988 -26.99 -30.91 18.71
C PRO A 988 -26.87 -31.89 19.90
N ALA A 989 -25.65 -32.06 20.41
CA ALA A 989 -25.40 -32.78 21.65
C ALA A 989 -24.89 -31.83 22.75
N LEU A 990 -25.28 -32.12 23.99
CA LEU A 990 -24.90 -31.38 25.20
C LEU A 990 -24.31 -32.36 26.22
N ALA A 991 -23.04 -32.18 26.57
CA ALA A 991 -22.39 -32.87 27.67
C ALA A 991 -22.28 -31.94 28.89
N LEU A 992 -22.73 -32.42 30.06
CA LEU A 992 -22.72 -31.67 31.31
C LEU A 992 -21.77 -32.34 32.32
N ARG A 993 -20.73 -31.61 32.74
CA ARG A 993 -19.83 -32.07 33.80
C ARG A 993 -19.92 -31.16 35.02
N ARG A 994 -20.16 -31.75 36.19
CA ARG A 994 -20.34 -31.02 37.45
C ARG A 994 -19.00 -30.63 38.08
N SER A 995 -18.90 -29.41 38.58
CA SER A 995 -17.74 -28.87 39.30
C SER A 995 -18.17 -28.36 40.68
N GLY A 996 -17.95 -29.17 41.70
CA GLY A 996 -18.46 -28.91 43.05
C GLY A 996 -19.98 -29.01 43.14
N HIS A 997 -20.60 -28.27 44.07
CA HIS A 997 -22.03 -28.43 44.38
C HIS A 997 -22.99 -27.62 43.50
N LEU A 998 -22.54 -26.55 42.84
CA LEU A 998 -23.42 -25.50 42.27
C LEU A 998 -23.06 -25.02 40.85
N VAL A 999 -22.04 -25.61 40.22
CA VAL A 999 -21.57 -25.21 38.88
C VAL A 999 -21.52 -26.44 37.97
N TRP A 1000 -22.12 -26.31 36.80
CA TRP A 1000 -22.04 -27.27 35.70
C TRP A 1000 -21.31 -26.63 34.52
N HIS A 1001 -20.41 -27.38 33.89
CA HIS A 1001 -19.77 -26.99 32.63
C HIS A 1001 -20.53 -27.66 31.48
N ALA A 1002 -21.17 -26.85 30.64
CA ALA A 1002 -21.85 -27.29 29.44
C ALA A 1002 -20.92 -27.25 28.22
N THR A 1003 -20.63 -28.43 27.66
CA THR A 1003 -19.90 -28.59 26.40
C THR A 1003 -20.91 -28.97 25.32
N PHE A 1004 -20.89 -28.25 24.20
CA PHE A 1004 -21.79 -28.47 23.07
C PHE A 1004 -21.04 -29.03 21.87
N THR A 1005 -21.68 -29.90 21.11
CA THR A 1005 -21.22 -30.31 19.76
C THR A 1005 -22.39 -30.35 18.76
N GLY A 1006 -22.10 -30.04 17.49
CA GLY A 1006 -23.11 -29.86 16.46
C GLY A 1006 -22.55 -29.29 15.16
N VAL A 1007 -23.40 -28.65 14.36
CA VAL A 1007 -23.01 -28.01 13.09
C VAL A 1007 -22.28 -26.67 13.33
N PRO A 1008 -21.11 -26.42 12.70
CA PRO A 1008 -20.37 -25.16 12.83
C PRO A 1008 -21.21 -23.92 12.53
N GLY A 1009 -21.08 -22.87 13.34
CA GLY A 1009 -21.80 -21.60 13.18
C GLY A 1009 -23.30 -21.66 13.50
N ALA A 1010 -23.85 -22.81 13.90
CA ALA A 1010 -25.26 -22.92 14.27
C ALA A 1010 -25.51 -22.41 15.70
N SER A 1011 -26.62 -21.71 15.93
CA SER A 1011 -27.08 -21.36 17.27
C SER A 1011 -27.80 -22.57 17.91
N VAL A 1012 -27.40 -22.93 19.13
CA VAL A 1012 -28.07 -23.93 19.97
C VAL A 1012 -28.73 -23.27 21.18
N GLU A 1013 -29.92 -23.74 21.53
CA GLU A 1013 -30.69 -23.30 22.69
C GLU A 1013 -30.72 -24.42 23.75
N VAL A 1014 -30.49 -24.06 25.01
CA VAL A 1014 -30.63 -24.93 26.18
C VAL A 1014 -31.95 -24.66 26.89
N LEU A 1015 -32.71 -25.71 27.14
CA LEU A 1015 -34.01 -25.68 27.80
C LEU A 1015 -33.96 -26.43 29.13
N LEU A 1016 -34.70 -25.95 30.13
CA LEU A 1016 -35.06 -26.71 31.33
C LEU A 1016 -36.57 -26.57 31.55
N GLY A 1017 -37.31 -27.67 31.33
CA GLY A 1017 -38.74 -27.59 31.05
C GLY A 1017 -39.02 -26.65 29.87
N ASP A 1018 -40.04 -25.81 30.00
CA ASP A 1018 -40.41 -24.81 28.97
C ASP A 1018 -39.49 -23.56 28.97
N SER A 1019 -38.47 -23.48 29.82
CA SER A 1019 -37.65 -22.28 30.02
C SER A 1019 -36.31 -22.33 29.28
N SER A 1020 -36.09 -21.37 28.39
CA SER A 1020 -34.79 -21.13 27.75
C SER A 1020 -33.78 -20.58 28.77
N LEU A 1021 -32.69 -21.32 28.99
CA LEU A 1021 -31.62 -20.98 29.93
C LEU A 1021 -30.49 -20.19 29.26
N ALA A 1022 -30.14 -20.56 28.03
CA ALA A 1022 -29.07 -19.96 27.25
C ALA A 1022 -29.25 -20.24 25.75
N ILE A 1023 -28.84 -19.30 24.91
CA ILE A 1023 -28.57 -19.53 23.49
C ILE A 1023 -27.07 -19.34 23.29
N VAL A 1024 -26.43 -20.27 22.60
CA VAL A 1024 -24.97 -20.35 22.39
C VAL A 1024 -24.72 -20.59 20.91
N GLU A 1025 -23.80 -19.84 20.30
CA GLU A 1025 -23.36 -20.11 18.93
C GLU A 1025 -22.18 -21.09 18.94
N LEU A 1026 -22.25 -22.11 18.08
CA LEU A 1026 -21.17 -23.08 17.91
C LEU A 1026 -20.05 -22.49 17.05
N ASP A 1027 -18.80 -22.73 17.45
CA ASP A 1027 -17.60 -22.27 16.75
C ASP A 1027 -17.38 -23.02 15.40
N ASP A 1028 -16.34 -22.63 14.67
CA ASP A 1028 -15.98 -23.22 13.36
C ASP A 1028 -15.65 -24.73 13.44
N SER A 1029 -15.46 -25.30 14.64
CA SER A 1029 -15.29 -26.75 14.85
C SER A 1029 -16.61 -27.47 15.17
N GLY A 1030 -17.73 -26.76 15.19
CA GLY A 1030 -19.03 -27.29 15.60
C GLY A 1030 -19.16 -27.45 17.11
N SER A 1031 -18.32 -26.78 17.90
CA SER A 1031 -18.27 -26.93 19.36
C SER A 1031 -18.57 -25.62 20.10
N ALA A 1032 -18.94 -25.67 21.37
CA ALA A 1032 -18.87 -24.49 22.24
C ALA A 1032 -18.35 -24.83 23.64
N LYS A 1033 -17.50 -23.94 24.18
CA LYS A 1033 -16.68 -24.19 25.37
C LYS A 1033 -17.39 -23.83 26.67
N ALA A 1034 -17.76 -24.87 27.43
CA ALA A 1034 -17.86 -24.87 28.89
C ALA A 1034 -18.58 -23.66 29.51
N VAL A 1035 -19.81 -23.38 29.06
CA VAL A 1035 -20.66 -22.37 29.73
C VAL A 1035 -20.91 -22.83 31.17
N ALA A 1036 -20.64 -21.95 32.13
CA ALA A 1036 -20.84 -22.21 33.55
C ALA A 1036 -22.31 -22.01 33.91
N LEU A 1037 -23.12 -23.07 33.84
CA LEU A 1037 -24.50 -23.06 34.27
C LEU A 1037 -24.54 -23.21 35.80
N THR A 1038 -25.15 -22.25 36.47
CA THR A 1038 -25.34 -22.25 37.93
C THR A 1038 -26.76 -22.69 38.27
N GLY A 1039 -26.91 -23.81 38.96
CA GLY A 1039 -28.20 -24.36 39.34
C GLY A 1039 -28.06 -25.67 40.12
N ASP A 1040 -29.20 -26.17 40.61
CA ASP A 1040 -29.29 -27.39 41.38
C ASP A 1040 -29.23 -28.65 40.48
N ASP A 1041 -29.56 -29.82 41.05
CA ASP A 1041 -29.43 -31.13 40.38
C ASP A 1041 -30.34 -31.28 39.15
N GLU A 1042 -31.42 -30.48 39.05
CA GLU A 1042 -32.37 -30.47 37.92
C GLU A 1042 -31.71 -30.13 36.56
N LEU A 1043 -30.54 -29.48 36.56
CA LEU A 1043 -29.78 -29.25 35.32
C LEU A 1043 -29.37 -30.55 34.60
N ALA A 1044 -29.38 -31.70 35.27
CA ALA A 1044 -29.15 -33.01 34.65
C ALA A 1044 -30.22 -33.36 33.59
N ASP A 1045 -31.45 -32.85 33.73
CA ASP A 1045 -32.59 -33.11 32.83
C ASP A 1045 -32.73 -32.04 31.73
N ALA A 1046 -31.70 -31.21 31.51
CA ALA A 1046 -31.71 -30.17 30.48
C ALA A 1046 -31.78 -30.75 29.06
N LEU A 1047 -32.47 -30.05 28.16
CA LEU A 1047 -32.57 -30.37 26.74
C LEU A 1047 -31.78 -29.35 25.90
N VAL A 1048 -31.37 -29.74 24.70
CA VAL A 1048 -30.70 -28.87 23.72
C VAL A 1048 -31.30 -29.04 22.32
N ARG A 1049 -31.43 -27.94 21.56
CA ARG A 1049 -31.91 -27.93 20.16
C ARG A 1049 -31.22 -26.84 19.35
N TYR A 1050 -31.27 -26.91 18.02
CA TYR A 1050 -30.89 -25.76 17.18
C TYR A 1050 -31.99 -24.69 17.15
N THR A 1051 -31.60 -23.45 16.87
CA THR A 1051 -32.51 -22.33 16.59
C THR A 1051 -31.97 -21.49 15.42
N ALA A 1052 -32.82 -21.14 14.47
CA ALA A 1052 -32.45 -20.40 13.27
C ALA A 1052 -33.64 -19.61 12.71
N GLY A 1053 -33.47 -18.30 12.51
CA GLY A 1053 -34.50 -17.44 11.90
C GLY A 1053 -35.84 -17.38 12.66
N GLY A 1054 -35.85 -17.69 13.96
CA GLY A 1054 -37.06 -17.79 14.78
C GLY A 1054 -37.79 -19.14 14.71
N ARG A 1055 -37.23 -20.12 13.99
CA ARG A 1055 -37.64 -21.53 14.03
C ARG A 1055 -36.68 -22.35 14.90
N THR A 1056 -37.15 -23.51 15.35
CA THR A 1056 -36.42 -24.42 16.25
C THR A 1056 -36.27 -25.80 15.61
N GLY A 1057 -35.26 -26.55 16.04
CA GLY A 1057 -35.08 -27.96 15.67
C GLY A 1057 -35.56 -28.94 16.74
N PRO A 1058 -35.46 -30.25 16.47
CA PRO A 1058 -35.71 -31.30 17.46
C PRO A 1058 -34.81 -31.16 18.69
N THR A 1059 -35.31 -31.61 19.84
CA THR A 1059 -34.58 -31.60 21.12
C THR A 1059 -33.87 -32.92 21.40
N ALA A 1060 -32.60 -32.85 21.82
CA ALA A 1060 -31.88 -33.94 22.47
C ALA A 1060 -31.71 -33.67 23.97
N GLY A 1061 -31.61 -34.73 24.79
CA GLY A 1061 -31.32 -34.62 26.23
C GLY A 1061 -29.82 -34.48 26.52
N ALA A 1062 -29.48 -33.84 27.63
CA ALA A 1062 -28.11 -33.73 28.09
C ALA A 1062 -27.51 -35.09 28.52
N VAL A 1063 -26.21 -35.27 28.28
CA VAL A 1063 -25.41 -36.39 28.78
C VAL A 1063 -24.60 -35.92 29.98
N VAL A 1064 -24.91 -36.42 31.17
CA VAL A 1064 -24.12 -36.12 32.39
C VAL A 1064 -22.85 -36.96 32.41
N GLU A 1065 -21.69 -36.29 32.34
CA GLU A 1065 -20.39 -36.92 32.48
C GLU A 1065 -20.00 -37.09 33.96
N PRO A 1066 -19.30 -38.19 34.33
CA PRO A 1066 -18.74 -38.34 35.67
C PRO A 1066 -17.70 -37.23 35.96
N GLY A 1067 -17.89 -36.54 37.08
CA GLY A 1067 -17.10 -35.38 37.53
C GLY A 1067 -15.64 -35.68 37.84
#